data_AF-A0A929ZFM9-F1
#
_entry.id   AF-A0A929ZFM9-F1
#
_cell.length_a   1.000
_cell.length_b   1.000
_cell.length_c   1.000
_cell.angle_alpha   90.00
_cell.angle_beta   90.00
_cell.angle_gamma   90.00
#
_symmetry.space_group_name_H-M   'P 1'
#
loop_
_entity.id
_entity.type
_entity.pdbx_description
1 polymer ?
#
loop_
_entity_poly.entity_id
_entity_poly.type
_entity_poly.pdbx_seq_one_letter_code
_entity_poly.pdbx_strand_id
1 'polypeptide(L)'
;YTTFEQPDLKSTFTLTVKAPKGWKVFSNAPTPTPEEEGEAWVYRFATTEVMSTYITAIVAGPYEGTTATLTSSNGRTIDLGVYARASIVEHLDADEIIEITRQGFEFFEGAYGIAYPFTKYDQIFVPEYNAGAMENAGCVTFRDAYVFRTRPTEAQMEARANTILHELAHMWFGDLVTMKWWNDLWLNESFAEFMSHLALAEATKYTEGWTGFMVRKDWGLKQDQLPTTHPITAEIRDLADVEVNFDGITYAKGASVLRQLVSYVGRDAFFAGLHEYLTKHSYANATLDDLLSELAAASGRDLASWSKVWLEEAGVTLLRPVITTAEDGTIERLEITQEAFSEGASLRPHRMGGAGYSLTEEGTLTQVFREELDIDGASTVIEAAAGIARPDFILVNDGDLGYAKVRLDEQSLAFAITNITKFTDSLTRGVVMASAWDMTRDGEMPARDYLNLALRAVPVEDNMSLLTLTLRHIDEAVRTFVAPKYRAEAAEDTGRRLLLLARTATSGSDAQRMLVAATARNATSPEQFEAIRALYDGTQTLDGLDLDVDLKWDLLIALVRGGAATEEDIAALESTDDTMTGHQNAAAARAAREGEWIKADVWDKVLTDTSIPNDTRWAMISGFWAQARTTPSAYASYVAEYFEALAGIWETFTFHTAEDLTTLLFPSALAGYAPEVDVVASGKAWIEAHADASAGTIRIIRELIDVCERQIANQAVDAG
;
A
#
# COMPACT_ATOMS: atom_id res chain seq x y z
N TYR A 1 -20.61 9.50 21.71
CA TYR A 1 -21.49 9.30 22.90
C TYR A 1 -20.59 9.05 24.12
N THR A 2 -21.05 9.24 25.36
CA THR A 2 -20.20 8.97 26.54
C THR A 2 -20.04 7.46 26.71
N THR A 3 -18.80 6.99 26.81
CA THR A 3 -18.46 5.57 26.92
C THR A 3 -17.15 5.37 27.69
N PHE A 4 -16.84 4.12 28.03
CA PHE A 4 -15.51 3.71 28.46
C PHE A 4 -14.75 3.23 27.22
N GLU A 5 -13.99 4.12 26.59
CA GLU A 5 -13.33 3.85 25.30
C GLU A 5 -12.07 3.00 25.48
N GLN A 6 -12.26 1.69 25.67
CA GLN A 6 -11.21 0.69 25.78
C GLN A 6 -11.67 -0.61 25.10
N PRO A 7 -10.80 -1.29 24.34
CA PRO A 7 -11.18 -2.48 23.57
C PRO A 7 -11.57 -3.69 24.45
N ASP A 8 -11.06 -3.78 25.68
CA ASP A 8 -11.37 -4.85 26.64
C ASP A 8 -12.68 -4.69 27.40
N LEU A 9 -13.30 -3.51 27.32
CA LEU A 9 -14.58 -3.23 27.97
C LEU A 9 -15.75 -3.48 27.00
N LYS A 10 -15.82 -4.71 26.48
CA LYS A 10 -16.91 -5.14 25.58
C LYS A 10 -18.28 -5.01 26.24
N SER A 11 -19.28 -4.60 25.46
CA SER A 11 -20.66 -4.45 25.91
C SER A 11 -21.65 -4.76 24.79
N THR A 12 -22.94 -4.64 25.09
CA THR A 12 -24.00 -4.66 24.07
C THR A 12 -24.55 -3.26 23.87
N PHE A 13 -24.99 -2.96 22.66
CA PHE A 13 -25.45 -1.62 22.29
C PHE A 13 -26.88 -1.69 21.75
N THR A 14 -27.72 -0.74 22.16
CA THR A 14 -29.07 -0.56 21.64
C THR A 14 -29.23 0.89 21.20
N LEU A 15 -29.38 1.10 19.90
CA LEU A 15 -29.37 2.43 19.30
C LEU A 15 -30.77 2.83 18.84
N THR A 16 -31.13 4.09 19.09
CA THR A 16 -32.30 4.74 18.51
C THR A 16 -31.84 5.95 17.72
N VAL A 17 -32.11 5.96 16.42
CA VAL A 17 -31.64 7.00 15.51
C VAL A 17 -32.84 7.72 14.91
N LYS A 18 -32.84 9.05 15.00
CA LYS A 18 -33.83 9.92 14.35
C LYS A 18 -33.17 10.57 13.14
N ALA A 19 -33.72 10.35 11.95
CA ALA A 19 -33.16 10.83 10.69
C ALA A 19 -34.25 11.52 9.83
N PRO A 20 -33.87 12.38 8.86
CA PRO A 20 -34.82 12.92 7.88
C PRO A 20 -35.60 11.80 7.16
N LYS A 21 -36.86 12.08 6.80
CA LYS A 21 -37.67 11.16 5.99
C LYS A 21 -36.95 10.80 4.67
N GLY A 22 -36.99 9.52 4.32
CA GLY A 22 -36.39 9.00 3.08
C GLY A 22 -34.90 8.65 3.20
N TRP A 23 -34.21 9.01 4.28
CA TRP A 23 -32.85 8.52 4.51
C TRP A 23 -32.88 7.06 4.94
N LYS A 24 -31.90 6.28 4.50
CA LYS A 24 -31.60 4.97 5.09
C LYS A 24 -30.66 5.16 6.27
N VAL A 25 -30.83 4.33 7.29
CA VAL A 25 -29.97 4.30 8.47
C VAL A 25 -29.49 2.86 8.66
N PHE A 26 -28.17 2.70 8.74
CA PHE A 26 -27.50 1.42 8.99
C PHE A 26 -26.77 1.49 10.34
N SER A 27 -26.66 0.34 10.99
CA SER A 27 -25.89 0.15 12.21
C SER A 27 -25.48 -1.32 12.31
N ASN A 28 -24.77 -1.73 13.38
CA ASN A 28 -24.31 -3.10 13.57
C ASN A 28 -25.47 -4.12 13.58
N ALA A 29 -26.58 -3.78 14.24
CA ALA A 29 -27.78 -4.61 14.26
C ALA A 29 -28.64 -4.45 12.99
N PRO A 30 -29.49 -5.44 12.63
CA PRO A 30 -30.39 -5.34 11.47
C PRO A 30 -31.24 -4.08 11.44
N THR A 31 -31.29 -3.44 10.27
CA THR A 31 -32.04 -2.20 10.06
C THR A 31 -33.54 -2.45 10.25
N PRO A 32 -34.19 -1.81 11.23
CA PRO A 32 -35.61 -1.97 11.47
C PRO A 32 -36.44 -1.19 10.45
N THR A 33 -37.72 -1.52 10.34
CA THR A 33 -38.69 -0.63 9.70
C THR A 33 -38.77 0.68 10.49
N PRO A 34 -38.60 1.87 9.87
CA PRO A 34 -38.69 3.12 10.59
C PRO A 34 -40.12 3.44 11.05
N GLU A 35 -40.23 4.08 12.21
CA GLU A 35 -41.46 4.69 12.72
C GLU A 35 -41.54 6.15 12.25
N GLU A 36 -42.70 6.60 11.74
CA GLU A 36 -42.87 8.01 11.40
C GLU A 36 -43.06 8.89 12.65
N GLU A 37 -42.25 9.95 12.76
CA GLU A 37 -42.38 10.96 13.82
C GLU A 37 -42.28 12.37 13.21
N GLY A 38 -43.42 12.91 12.76
CA GLY A 38 -43.49 14.21 12.10
C GLY A 38 -42.79 14.21 10.74
N GLU A 39 -41.77 15.05 10.58
CA GLU A 39 -40.92 15.15 9.38
C GLU A 39 -39.68 14.24 9.43
N ALA A 40 -39.59 13.37 10.44
CA ALA A 40 -38.48 12.45 10.64
C ALA A 40 -38.95 10.99 10.66
N TRP A 41 -38.00 10.09 10.46
CA TRP A 41 -38.10 8.66 10.72
C TRP A 41 -37.26 8.29 11.94
N VAL A 42 -37.80 7.40 12.77
CA VAL A 42 -37.12 6.87 13.96
C VAL A 42 -36.85 5.39 13.77
N TYR A 43 -35.57 5.03 13.82
CA TYR A 43 -35.06 3.66 13.73
C TYR A 43 -34.72 3.16 15.13
N ARG A 44 -35.36 2.08 15.58
CA ARG A 44 -35.11 1.43 16.88
C ARG A 44 -34.41 0.11 16.65
N PHE A 45 -33.09 0.12 16.67
CA PHE A 45 -32.28 -1.07 16.41
C PHE A 45 -32.40 -2.08 17.55
N ALA A 46 -32.28 -3.36 17.21
CA ALA A 46 -32.14 -4.42 18.19
C ALA A 46 -30.82 -4.27 18.98
N THR A 47 -30.73 -4.93 20.14
CA THR A 47 -29.47 -5.03 20.89
C THR A 47 -28.46 -5.85 20.09
N THR A 48 -27.22 -5.35 19.99
CA THR A 48 -26.11 -6.05 19.32
C THR A 48 -25.64 -7.26 20.12
N GLU A 49 -24.83 -8.11 19.49
CA GLU A 49 -23.91 -9.02 20.15
C GLU A 49 -22.92 -8.24 21.04
N VAL A 50 -22.18 -8.97 21.89
CA VAL A 50 -21.13 -8.39 22.73
C VAL A 50 -19.96 -7.98 21.84
N MET A 51 -19.60 -6.69 21.88
CA MET A 51 -18.57 -6.10 21.05
C MET A 51 -17.89 -4.91 21.74
N SER A 52 -16.72 -4.52 21.24
CA SER A 52 -15.99 -3.33 21.72
C SER A 52 -16.65 -2.04 21.23
N THR A 53 -16.35 -0.91 21.89
CA THR A 53 -16.94 0.40 21.57
C THR A 53 -16.53 0.93 20.19
N TYR A 54 -15.28 0.71 19.79
CA TYR A 54 -14.70 1.27 18.57
C TYR A 54 -15.34 0.75 17.28
N ILE A 55 -15.96 -0.44 17.30
CA ILE A 55 -16.65 -1.04 16.14
C ILE A 55 -18.14 -0.70 16.08
N THR A 56 -18.65 0.16 16.98
CA THR A 56 -20.01 0.69 16.85
C THR A 56 -20.13 1.61 15.62
N ALA A 57 -21.20 1.47 14.84
CA ALA A 57 -21.42 2.28 13.64
C ALA A 57 -22.85 2.82 13.53
N ILE A 58 -22.96 4.03 12.99
CA ILE A 58 -24.21 4.62 12.50
C ILE A 58 -23.90 5.29 11.16
N VAL A 59 -24.52 4.82 10.08
CA VAL A 59 -24.43 5.45 8.76
C VAL A 59 -25.82 5.89 8.33
N ALA A 60 -25.99 7.17 8.00
CA ALA A 60 -27.30 7.72 7.64
C ALA A 60 -27.20 8.65 6.42
N GLY A 61 -28.09 8.48 5.45
CA GLY A 61 -28.09 9.30 4.24
C GLY A 61 -28.98 8.77 3.12
N PRO A 62 -28.95 9.43 1.94
CA PRO A 62 -29.67 8.99 0.74
C PRO A 62 -28.91 7.83 0.05
N TYR A 63 -28.86 6.68 0.72
CA TYR A 63 -28.19 5.47 0.23
C TYR A 63 -29.12 4.60 -0.60
N GLU A 64 -28.57 4.02 -1.67
CA GLU A 64 -29.19 3.02 -2.53
C GLU A 64 -28.26 1.81 -2.66
N GLY A 65 -28.81 0.65 -3.04
CA GLY A 65 -28.02 -0.57 -3.05
C GLY A 65 -28.82 -1.85 -3.19
N THR A 66 -28.11 -2.97 -3.12
CA THR A 66 -28.60 -4.32 -3.37
C THR A 66 -28.49 -5.16 -2.10
N THR A 67 -29.47 -6.02 -1.88
CA THR A 67 -29.46 -6.99 -0.77
C THR A 67 -29.34 -8.40 -1.29
N ALA A 68 -28.73 -9.26 -0.48
CA ALA A 68 -28.59 -10.69 -0.76
C ALA A 68 -28.63 -11.46 0.57
N THR A 69 -28.54 -12.79 0.48
CA THR A 69 -28.33 -13.65 1.64
C THR A 69 -27.27 -14.70 1.34
N LEU A 70 -26.72 -15.31 2.40
CA LEU A 70 -25.96 -16.55 2.35
C LEU A 70 -26.35 -17.46 3.53
N THR A 71 -25.92 -18.72 3.49
CA THR A 71 -26.06 -19.66 4.61
C THR A 71 -24.70 -19.89 5.25
N SER A 72 -24.55 -19.50 6.51
CA SER A 72 -23.36 -19.78 7.32
C SER A 72 -23.24 -21.29 7.59
N SER A 73 -22.03 -21.77 7.88
CA SER A 73 -21.66 -23.16 8.18
C SER A 73 -22.48 -23.80 9.30
N ASN A 74 -23.06 -23.00 10.21
CA ASN A 74 -23.97 -23.49 11.25
C ASN A 74 -25.45 -23.55 10.82
N GLY A 75 -25.76 -23.24 9.57
CA GLY A 75 -27.10 -23.23 8.98
C GLY A 75 -27.89 -21.94 9.16
N ARG A 76 -27.33 -20.89 9.79
CA ARG A 76 -27.98 -19.57 9.87
C ARG A 76 -27.99 -18.88 8.51
N THR A 77 -29.11 -18.24 8.17
CA THR A 77 -29.16 -17.29 7.05
C THR A 77 -28.59 -15.96 7.53
N ILE A 78 -27.60 -15.43 6.79
CA ILE A 78 -27.01 -14.12 7.04
C ILE A 78 -27.49 -13.18 5.93
N ASP A 79 -28.10 -12.06 6.34
CA ASP A 79 -28.49 -10.99 5.43
C ASP A 79 -27.25 -10.18 5.02
N LEU A 80 -27.14 -9.91 3.73
CA LEU A 80 -26.06 -9.13 3.13
C LEU A 80 -26.63 -7.87 2.49
N GLY A 81 -25.89 -6.77 2.57
CA GLY A 81 -26.23 -5.52 1.91
C GLY A 81 -25.00 -4.83 1.34
N VAL A 82 -25.13 -4.23 0.15
CA VAL A 82 -24.10 -3.40 -0.46
C VAL A 82 -24.72 -2.08 -0.90
N TYR A 83 -24.24 -0.97 -0.35
CA TYR A 83 -24.88 0.33 -0.50
C TYR A 83 -23.88 1.44 -0.82
N ALA A 84 -24.30 2.40 -1.63
CA ALA A 84 -23.58 3.64 -1.92
C ALA A 84 -24.56 4.82 -1.96
N ARG A 85 -24.05 6.06 -1.98
CA ARG A 85 -24.91 7.23 -2.20
C ARG A 85 -25.62 7.12 -3.56
N ALA A 86 -26.85 7.63 -3.63
CA ALA A 86 -27.65 7.58 -4.86
C ALA A 86 -26.94 8.17 -6.10
N SER A 87 -26.02 9.13 -5.93
CA SER A 87 -25.30 9.75 -7.06
C SER A 87 -24.18 8.91 -7.66
N ILE A 88 -23.80 7.77 -7.07
CA ILE A 88 -22.79 6.86 -7.63
C ILE A 88 -23.26 5.41 -7.69
N VAL A 89 -24.50 5.12 -7.28
CA VAL A 89 -25.01 3.74 -7.19
C VAL A 89 -25.05 3.04 -8.55
N GLU A 90 -25.15 3.79 -9.65
CA GLU A 90 -25.09 3.22 -11.00
C GLU A 90 -23.72 2.63 -11.36
N HIS A 91 -22.67 3.06 -10.67
CA HIS A 91 -21.30 2.56 -10.81
C HIS A 91 -20.96 1.47 -9.78
N LEU A 92 -21.88 1.14 -8.88
CA LEU A 92 -21.66 0.15 -7.83
C LEU A 92 -21.79 -1.27 -8.41
N ASP A 93 -20.68 -1.99 -8.43
CA ASP A 93 -20.65 -3.40 -8.83
C ASP A 93 -21.06 -4.32 -7.65
N ALA A 94 -22.33 -4.20 -7.24
CA ALA A 94 -22.84 -4.90 -6.07
C ALA A 94 -22.77 -6.42 -6.21
N ASP A 95 -22.96 -6.96 -7.43
CA ASP A 95 -22.95 -8.40 -7.67
C ASP A 95 -21.55 -8.99 -7.46
N GLU A 96 -20.49 -8.34 -7.97
CA GLU A 96 -19.13 -8.80 -7.71
C GLU A 96 -18.76 -8.67 -6.24
N ILE A 97 -19.11 -7.56 -5.59
CA ILE A 97 -18.85 -7.35 -4.16
C ILE A 97 -19.48 -8.47 -3.33
N ILE A 98 -20.75 -8.81 -3.59
CA ILE A 98 -21.46 -9.90 -2.90
C ILE A 98 -20.79 -11.25 -3.18
N GLU A 99 -20.34 -11.50 -4.41
CA GLU A 99 -19.66 -12.75 -4.77
C GLU A 99 -18.35 -12.92 -4.00
N ILE A 100 -17.50 -11.89 -3.96
CA ILE A 100 -16.26 -11.90 -3.17
C ILE A 100 -16.55 -12.12 -1.68
N THR A 101 -17.59 -11.47 -1.15
CA THR A 101 -18.02 -11.69 0.24
C THR A 101 -18.41 -13.14 0.49
N ARG A 102 -19.18 -13.78 -0.41
CA ARG A 102 -19.56 -15.20 -0.24
C ARG A 102 -18.35 -16.13 -0.27
N GLN A 103 -17.42 -15.91 -1.19
CA GLN A 103 -16.16 -16.66 -1.28
C GLN A 103 -15.34 -16.51 -0.01
N GLY A 104 -15.24 -15.29 0.53
CA GLY A 104 -14.59 -15.02 1.80
C GLY A 104 -15.27 -15.72 2.98
N PHE A 105 -16.61 -15.70 3.06
CA PHE A 105 -17.36 -16.41 4.12
C PHE A 105 -17.08 -17.91 4.10
N GLU A 106 -17.14 -18.54 2.92
CA GLU A 106 -16.84 -19.98 2.77
C GLU A 106 -15.40 -20.29 3.20
N PHE A 107 -14.45 -19.47 2.76
CA PHE A 107 -13.04 -19.64 3.09
C PHE A 107 -12.77 -19.48 4.59
N PHE A 108 -13.20 -18.37 5.21
CA PHE A 108 -12.89 -18.07 6.61
C PHE A 108 -13.59 -19.05 7.57
N GLU A 109 -14.87 -19.37 7.34
CA GLU A 109 -15.55 -20.36 8.18
C GLU A 109 -14.93 -21.75 8.06
N GLY A 110 -14.50 -22.14 6.85
CA GLY A 110 -13.79 -23.40 6.62
C GLY A 110 -12.40 -23.43 7.26
N ALA A 111 -11.64 -22.35 7.13
CA ALA A 111 -10.27 -22.24 7.64
C ALA A 111 -10.22 -22.16 9.18
N TYR A 112 -11.16 -21.42 9.78
CA TYR A 112 -11.21 -21.23 11.24
C TYR A 112 -12.04 -22.29 11.94
N GLY A 113 -12.96 -22.98 11.24
CA GLY A 113 -13.92 -23.88 11.85
C GLY A 113 -14.91 -23.17 12.79
N ILE A 114 -15.08 -21.85 12.64
CA ILE A 114 -15.96 -21.00 13.45
C ILE A 114 -16.93 -20.29 12.52
N ALA A 115 -18.23 -20.52 12.72
CA ALA A 115 -19.28 -19.84 11.97
C ALA A 115 -19.23 -18.32 12.21
N TYR A 116 -19.60 -17.53 11.19
CA TYR A 116 -19.70 -16.08 11.27
C TYR A 116 -20.47 -15.66 12.52
N PRO A 117 -19.96 -14.72 13.34
CA PRO A 117 -20.51 -14.48 14.68
C PRO A 117 -21.75 -13.58 14.68
N PHE A 118 -21.81 -12.54 13.84
CA PHE A 118 -22.85 -11.51 13.90
C PHE A 118 -24.13 -11.86 13.12
N THR A 119 -25.16 -11.03 13.27
CA THR A 119 -26.49 -11.29 12.69
C THR A 119 -26.62 -10.95 11.20
N LYS A 120 -25.90 -9.93 10.71
CA LYS A 120 -25.90 -9.48 9.30
C LYS A 120 -24.52 -9.01 8.87
N TYR A 121 -24.34 -8.72 7.57
CA TYR A 121 -23.12 -8.12 7.03
C TYR A 121 -23.47 -7.10 5.93
N ASP A 122 -23.48 -5.82 6.28
CA ASP A 122 -23.64 -4.72 5.32
C ASP A 122 -22.28 -4.10 4.98
N GLN A 123 -22.12 -3.70 3.71
CA GLN A 123 -20.96 -2.98 3.18
C GLN A 123 -21.43 -1.63 2.63
N ILE A 124 -20.98 -0.53 3.25
CA ILE A 124 -21.45 0.82 2.95
C ILE A 124 -20.31 1.68 2.39
N PHE A 125 -20.43 2.13 1.15
CA PHE A 125 -19.44 3.01 0.50
C PHE A 125 -19.72 4.48 0.85
N VAL A 126 -18.81 5.09 1.62
CA VAL A 126 -18.96 6.42 2.23
C VAL A 126 -17.98 7.45 1.62
N PRO A 127 -18.41 8.73 1.44
CA PRO A 127 -17.55 9.81 0.95
C PRO A 127 -16.63 10.38 2.04
N GLU A 128 -15.53 11.03 1.65
CA GLU A 128 -14.61 11.78 2.53
C GLU A 128 -14.20 10.97 3.78
N TYR A 129 -13.74 9.74 3.53
CA TYR A 129 -13.33 8.80 4.56
C TYR A 129 -11.80 8.78 4.68
N ASN A 130 -11.28 9.03 5.88
CA ASN A 130 -9.84 9.10 6.13
C ASN A 130 -9.17 7.72 6.01
N ALA A 131 -9.90 6.64 6.29
CA ALA A 131 -9.43 5.27 6.14
C ALA A 131 -9.82 4.68 4.78
N GLY A 132 -9.20 3.55 4.41
CA GLY A 132 -9.63 2.77 3.24
C GLY A 132 -10.98 2.10 3.46
N ALA A 133 -11.14 1.49 4.63
CA ALA A 133 -12.34 0.85 5.12
C ALA A 133 -12.29 0.75 6.65
N MET A 134 -13.36 0.24 7.27
CA MET A 134 -13.44 0.00 8.72
C MET A 134 -14.38 -1.17 9.02
N GLU A 135 -13.94 -2.05 9.90
CA GLU A 135 -14.50 -3.37 10.17
C GLU A 135 -15.72 -3.35 11.09
N ASN A 136 -16.50 -2.26 11.15
CA ASN A 136 -17.59 -2.15 12.13
C ASN A 136 -18.52 -3.38 12.07
N ALA A 137 -18.58 -4.16 13.16
CA ALA A 137 -19.26 -5.46 13.20
C ALA A 137 -20.62 -5.48 12.49
N GLY A 138 -20.71 -6.19 11.37
CA GLY A 138 -21.92 -6.33 10.54
C GLY A 138 -22.36 -5.08 9.76
N CYS A 139 -21.65 -3.95 9.84
CA CYS A 139 -21.91 -2.68 9.17
C CYS A 139 -20.61 -2.03 8.67
N VAL A 140 -19.84 -2.79 7.88
CA VAL A 140 -18.53 -2.41 7.38
C VAL A 140 -18.64 -1.19 6.46
N THR A 141 -17.72 -0.25 6.60
CA THR A 141 -17.66 0.94 5.75
C THR A 141 -16.45 0.90 4.83
N PHE A 142 -16.61 1.37 3.60
CA PHE A 142 -15.56 1.46 2.59
C PHE A 142 -15.50 2.87 2.04
N ARG A 143 -14.31 3.34 1.68
CA ARG A 143 -14.21 4.58 0.92
C ARG A 143 -14.84 4.42 -0.46
N ASP A 144 -15.59 5.41 -0.90
CA ASP A 144 -16.25 5.42 -2.21
C ASP A 144 -15.29 5.41 -3.41
N ALA A 145 -13.99 5.63 -3.20
CA ALA A 145 -12.94 5.46 -4.21
C ALA A 145 -12.87 4.02 -4.79
N TYR A 146 -13.45 3.03 -4.10
CA TYR A 146 -13.62 1.67 -4.59
C TYR A 146 -14.85 1.49 -5.52
N VAL A 147 -15.61 2.55 -5.77
CA VAL A 147 -16.70 2.61 -6.76
C VAL A 147 -16.18 3.29 -8.02
N PHE A 148 -15.85 2.49 -9.02
CA PHE A 148 -15.16 2.95 -10.23
C PHE A 148 -16.14 3.51 -11.27
N ARG A 149 -15.99 4.79 -11.63
CA ARG A 149 -16.81 5.46 -12.66
C ARG A 149 -16.40 5.09 -14.08
N THR A 150 -15.13 4.76 -14.25
CA THR A 150 -14.52 4.31 -15.51
C THR A 150 -14.19 2.83 -15.41
N ARG A 151 -13.78 2.21 -16.53
CA ARG A 151 -13.33 0.82 -16.52
C ARG A 151 -12.13 0.68 -15.55
N PRO A 152 -12.26 -0.05 -14.44
CA PRO A 152 -11.16 -0.27 -13.53
C PRO A 152 -10.13 -1.22 -14.15
N THR A 153 -8.88 -1.05 -13.74
CA THR A 153 -7.82 -2.03 -14.01
C THR A 153 -7.99 -3.27 -13.15
N GLU A 154 -7.43 -4.39 -13.58
CA GLU A 154 -7.38 -5.62 -12.78
C GLU A 154 -6.76 -5.39 -11.39
N ALA A 155 -5.71 -4.56 -11.28
CA ALA A 155 -5.10 -4.21 -10.00
C ALA A 155 -6.05 -3.47 -9.05
N GLN A 156 -6.89 -2.58 -9.58
CA GLN A 156 -7.91 -1.88 -8.77
C GLN A 156 -9.01 -2.83 -8.30
N MET A 157 -9.37 -3.79 -9.14
CA MET A 157 -10.38 -4.81 -8.80
C MET A 157 -9.84 -5.83 -7.78
N GLU A 158 -8.58 -6.25 -7.94
CA GLU A 158 -7.84 -7.08 -6.97
C GLU A 158 -7.73 -6.36 -5.62
N ALA A 159 -7.33 -5.08 -5.61
CA ALA A 159 -7.24 -4.29 -4.38
C ALA A 159 -8.59 -4.17 -3.67
N ARG A 160 -9.67 -3.88 -4.41
CA ARG A 160 -11.04 -3.84 -3.85
C ARG A 160 -11.43 -5.19 -3.24
N ALA A 161 -11.18 -6.29 -3.95
CA ALA A 161 -11.47 -7.63 -3.46
C ALA A 161 -10.66 -7.97 -2.19
N ASN A 162 -9.38 -7.60 -2.15
CA ASN A 162 -8.55 -7.77 -0.97
C ASN A 162 -9.08 -6.98 0.23
N THR A 163 -9.45 -5.70 0.04
CA THR A 163 -10.03 -4.89 1.12
C THR A 163 -11.34 -5.50 1.63
N ILE A 164 -12.23 -5.98 0.75
CA ILE A 164 -13.46 -6.67 1.19
C ILE A 164 -13.13 -7.89 2.06
N LEU A 165 -12.14 -8.69 1.64
CA LEU A 165 -11.72 -9.88 2.40
C LEU A 165 -11.01 -9.51 3.72
N HIS A 166 -10.29 -8.39 3.76
CA HIS A 166 -9.65 -7.84 4.96
C HIS A 166 -10.71 -7.48 6.01
N GLU A 167 -11.68 -6.67 5.63
CA GLU A 167 -12.77 -6.28 6.52
C GLU A 167 -13.63 -7.47 6.97
N LEU A 168 -13.78 -8.47 6.09
CA LEU A 168 -14.48 -9.69 6.46
C LEU A 168 -13.68 -10.56 7.44
N ALA A 169 -12.35 -10.65 7.30
CA ALA A 169 -11.49 -11.39 8.22
C ALA A 169 -11.58 -10.82 9.65
N HIS A 170 -11.74 -9.49 9.77
CA HIS A 170 -11.89 -8.82 11.06
C HIS A 170 -13.09 -9.27 11.89
N MET A 171 -14.14 -9.79 11.24
CA MET A 171 -15.31 -10.35 11.92
C MET A 171 -14.93 -11.48 12.91
N TRP A 172 -13.79 -12.16 12.67
CA TRP A 172 -13.19 -13.11 13.62
C TRP A 172 -12.01 -12.49 14.39
N PHE A 173 -11.08 -11.83 13.69
CA PHE A 173 -9.87 -11.23 14.27
C PHE A 173 -10.00 -9.71 14.40
N GLY A 174 -10.46 -9.27 15.56
CA GLY A 174 -10.72 -7.88 15.89
C GLY A 174 -12.09 -7.69 16.52
N ASP A 175 -13.11 -8.36 15.98
CA ASP A 175 -14.47 -8.21 16.47
C ASP A 175 -14.88 -9.32 17.45
N LEU A 176 -14.87 -10.58 16.98
CA LEU A 176 -15.18 -11.74 17.81
C LEU A 176 -14.16 -11.91 18.93
N VAL A 177 -12.88 -11.93 18.56
CA VAL A 177 -11.76 -11.91 19.49
C VAL A 177 -11.00 -10.61 19.28
N THR A 178 -10.93 -9.78 20.31
CA THR A 178 -10.29 -8.46 20.25
C THR A 178 -9.06 -8.45 21.14
N MET A 179 -8.02 -7.69 20.80
CA MET A 179 -6.90 -7.46 21.72
C MET A 179 -7.39 -6.90 23.07
N LYS A 180 -6.66 -7.21 24.15
CA LYS A 180 -6.94 -6.60 25.47
C LYS A 180 -6.61 -5.11 25.49
N TRP A 181 -5.54 -4.71 24.81
CA TRP A 181 -5.12 -3.32 24.70
C TRP A 181 -4.40 -3.09 23.37
N TRP A 182 -4.29 -1.84 22.97
CA TRP A 182 -3.80 -1.43 21.64
C TRP A 182 -2.36 -1.82 21.34
N ASN A 183 -1.55 -2.21 22.32
CA ASN A 183 -0.21 -2.76 22.09
C ASN A 183 -0.23 -4.05 21.23
N ASP A 184 -1.36 -4.76 21.24
CA ASP A 184 -1.58 -5.95 20.43
C ASP A 184 -2.50 -5.64 19.22
N LEU A 185 -2.63 -4.37 18.79
CA LEU A 185 -3.45 -3.98 17.62
C LEU A 185 -3.06 -4.76 16.35
N TRP A 186 -1.76 -5.03 16.18
CA TRP A 186 -1.26 -5.85 15.08
C TRP A 186 -1.91 -7.25 15.02
N LEU A 187 -2.34 -7.80 16.17
CA LEU A 187 -3.02 -9.09 16.22
C LEU A 187 -4.33 -9.08 15.42
N ASN A 188 -4.94 -7.91 15.27
CA ASN A 188 -6.11 -7.73 14.41
C ASN A 188 -5.65 -7.42 12.98
N GLU A 189 -4.89 -6.35 12.80
CA GLU A 189 -4.58 -5.78 11.48
C GLU A 189 -3.66 -6.66 10.64
N SER A 190 -2.57 -7.16 11.22
CA SER A 190 -1.65 -8.05 10.51
C SER A 190 -2.33 -9.36 10.14
N PHE A 191 -3.20 -9.87 11.02
CA PHE A 191 -3.95 -11.11 10.76
C PHE A 191 -4.96 -10.93 9.65
N ALA A 192 -5.75 -9.86 9.70
CA ALA A 192 -6.70 -9.55 8.63
C ALA A 192 -5.96 -9.35 7.29
N GLU A 193 -4.83 -8.65 7.29
CA GLU A 193 -4.02 -8.43 6.08
C GLU A 193 -3.44 -9.74 5.54
N PHE A 194 -2.90 -10.61 6.39
CA PHE A 194 -2.41 -11.92 5.96
C PHE A 194 -3.55 -12.81 5.42
N MET A 195 -4.63 -12.91 6.19
CA MET A 195 -5.76 -13.79 5.87
C MET A 195 -6.52 -13.32 4.64
N SER A 196 -6.58 -12.01 4.38
CA SER A 196 -7.20 -11.45 3.18
C SER A 196 -6.42 -11.81 1.92
N HIS A 197 -5.08 -11.73 1.94
CA HIS A 197 -4.24 -12.13 0.81
C HIS A 197 -4.28 -13.64 0.57
N LEU A 198 -4.34 -14.43 1.64
CA LEU A 198 -4.50 -15.87 1.54
C LEU A 198 -5.87 -16.25 0.94
N ALA A 199 -6.95 -15.66 1.45
CA ALA A 199 -8.31 -15.86 0.93
C ALA A 199 -8.42 -15.39 -0.53
N LEU A 200 -7.81 -14.25 -0.87
CA LEU A 200 -7.79 -13.72 -2.23
C LEU A 200 -7.18 -14.74 -3.19
N ALA A 201 -5.99 -15.27 -2.87
CA ALA A 201 -5.25 -16.20 -3.71
C ALA A 201 -5.92 -17.58 -3.83
N GLU A 202 -6.66 -18.03 -2.81
CA GLU A 202 -7.19 -19.41 -2.76
C GLU A 202 -8.70 -19.54 -2.99
N ALA A 203 -9.47 -18.48 -2.75
CA ALA A 203 -10.93 -18.52 -2.81
C ALA A 203 -11.53 -17.71 -3.97
N THR A 204 -10.73 -16.88 -4.64
CA THR A 204 -11.22 -15.97 -5.68
C THR A 204 -10.54 -16.21 -7.04
N LYS A 205 -10.91 -15.41 -8.04
CA LYS A 205 -10.26 -15.42 -9.37
C LYS A 205 -8.83 -14.85 -9.35
N TYR A 206 -8.43 -14.14 -8.30
CA TYR A 206 -7.12 -13.47 -8.20
C TYR A 206 -6.05 -14.40 -7.62
N THR A 207 -5.70 -15.46 -8.36
CA THR A 207 -4.79 -16.53 -7.88
C THR A 207 -3.35 -16.06 -7.63
N GLU A 208 -2.97 -14.91 -8.17
CA GLU A 208 -1.65 -14.30 -7.95
C GLU A 208 -1.63 -13.26 -6.81
N GLY A 209 -2.56 -13.33 -5.85
CA GLY A 209 -2.65 -12.34 -4.76
C GLY A 209 -1.35 -12.12 -3.96
N TRP A 210 -0.47 -13.13 -3.87
CA TRP A 210 0.87 -12.98 -3.25
C TRP A 210 1.84 -12.13 -4.08
N THR A 211 1.68 -12.13 -5.39
CA THR A 211 2.40 -11.22 -6.29
C THR A 211 1.91 -9.78 -6.07
N GLY A 212 0.59 -9.58 -5.91
CA GLY A 212 0.02 -8.28 -5.55
C GLY A 212 0.47 -7.77 -4.18
N PHE A 213 0.62 -8.67 -3.19
CA PHE A 213 1.11 -8.35 -1.84
C PHE A 213 2.49 -7.67 -1.82
N MET A 214 3.30 -7.85 -2.87
CA MET A 214 4.61 -7.20 -2.98
C MET A 214 4.53 -5.67 -2.93
N VAL A 215 3.41 -5.07 -3.37
CA VAL A 215 3.14 -3.63 -3.23
C VAL A 215 3.11 -3.22 -1.75
N ARG A 216 2.48 -4.05 -0.91
CA ARG A 216 2.39 -3.85 0.54
C ARG A 216 3.75 -4.06 1.19
N LYS A 217 4.47 -5.10 0.80
CA LYS A 217 5.83 -5.38 1.30
C LYS A 217 6.84 -4.25 1.00
N ASP A 218 6.77 -3.61 -0.18
CA ASP A 218 7.55 -2.40 -0.50
C ASP A 218 7.28 -1.27 0.51
N TRP A 219 6.01 -1.03 0.88
CA TRP A 219 5.65 -0.05 1.89
C TRP A 219 6.14 -0.43 3.30
N GLY A 220 5.95 -1.69 3.71
CA GLY A 220 6.45 -2.16 5.00
C GLY A 220 7.96 -2.01 5.13
N LEU A 221 8.72 -2.43 4.11
CA LEU A 221 10.17 -2.27 4.09
C LEU A 221 10.59 -0.80 4.09
N LYS A 222 9.84 0.09 3.43
CA LYS A 222 10.08 1.54 3.50
C LYS A 222 9.97 2.03 4.95
N GLN A 223 8.88 1.68 5.63
CA GLN A 223 8.59 2.12 6.99
C GLN A 223 9.61 1.59 8.01
N ASP A 224 9.97 0.30 7.93
CA ASP A 224 10.88 -0.35 8.88
C ASP A 224 12.34 0.11 8.76
N GLN A 225 12.66 0.91 7.74
CA GLN A 225 13.97 1.52 7.52
C GLN A 225 14.06 2.98 7.97
N LEU A 226 12.94 3.57 8.42
CA LEU A 226 12.93 4.94 8.90
C LEU A 226 13.55 5.03 10.31
N PRO A 227 14.07 6.20 10.72
CA PRO A 227 14.62 6.41 12.07
C PRO A 227 13.58 6.23 13.19
N THR A 228 12.31 6.11 12.82
CA THR A 228 11.14 5.94 13.69
C THR A 228 10.62 4.51 13.68
N THR A 229 11.36 3.56 13.07
CA THR A 229 11.07 2.12 13.13
C THR A 229 10.80 1.68 14.57
N HIS A 230 9.86 0.74 14.71
CA HIS A 230 9.45 0.18 15.98
C HIS A 230 9.17 -1.33 15.85
N PRO A 231 9.12 -2.06 16.99
CA PRO A 231 8.63 -3.43 16.99
C PRO A 231 7.17 -3.51 16.54
N ILE A 232 6.73 -4.67 16.06
CA ILE A 232 5.31 -4.90 15.74
C ILE A 232 4.46 -4.76 17.01
N THR A 233 4.93 -5.28 18.15
CA THR A 233 4.32 -5.05 19.47
C THR A 233 4.86 -3.73 20.04
N ALA A 234 4.17 -2.63 19.79
CA ALA A 234 4.56 -1.31 20.30
C ALA A 234 3.94 -1.01 21.68
N GLU A 235 4.64 -0.24 22.52
CA GLU A 235 4.06 0.30 23.75
C GLU A 235 3.07 1.42 23.41
N ILE A 236 1.79 1.23 23.74
CA ILE A 236 0.73 2.20 23.48
C ILE A 236 0.21 2.78 24.78
N ARG A 237 0.47 4.08 25.01
CA ARG A 237 0.11 4.77 26.27
C ARG A 237 -1.24 5.49 26.16
N ASP A 238 -1.55 6.01 24.98
CA ASP A 238 -2.78 6.75 24.69
C ASP A 238 -3.22 6.57 23.23
N LEU A 239 -4.33 7.23 22.84
CA LEU A 239 -4.88 7.13 21.49
C LEU A 239 -4.00 7.79 20.42
N ALA A 240 -3.19 8.80 20.77
CA ALA A 240 -2.28 9.40 19.81
C ALA A 240 -1.15 8.43 19.43
N ASP A 241 -0.69 7.62 20.40
CA ASP A 241 0.20 6.49 20.12
C ASP A 241 -0.48 5.44 19.20
N VAL A 242 -1.80 5.20 19.32
CA VAL A 242 -2.52 4.27 18.42
C VAL A 242 -2.48 4.79 16.98
N GLU A 243 -2.85 6.06 16.77
CA GLU A 243 -2.96 6.67 15.44
C GLU A 243 -1.65 6.55 14.64
N VAL A 244 -0.50 6.75 15.29
CA VAL A 244 0.80 6.73 14.64
C VAL A 244 1.31 5.31 14.30
N ASN A 245 0.71 4.26 14.86
CA ASN A 245 1.07 2.86 14.63
C ASN A 245 0.24 2.19 13.51
N PHE A 246 -0.72 2.89 12.90
CA PHE A 246 -1.39 2.43 11.67
C PHE A 246 -0.49 2.63 10.45
N ASP A 247 0.63 1.91 10.39
CA ASP A 247 1.66 2.10 9.38
C ASP A 247 2.12 0.78 8.71
N GLY A 248 3.14 0.89 7.86
CA GLY A 248 3.65 -0.25 7.09
C GLY A 248 4.21 -1.39 7.95
N ILE A 249 4.56 -1.13 9.22
CA ILE A 249 5.04 -2.13 10.15
C ILE A 249 3.87 -2.99 10.65
N THR A 250 2.79 -2.35 11.13
CA THR A 250 1.61 -3.06 11.65
C THR A 250 0.90 -3.87 10.57
N TYR A 251 0.76 -3.33 9.35
CA TYR A 251 0.10 -4.04 8.26
C TYR A 251 1.05 -4.98 7.52
N ALA A 252 1.99 -4.42 6.76
CA ALA A 252 2.74 -5.17 5.77
C ALA A 252 3.86 -6.03 6.38
N LYS A 253 4.64 -5.49 7.34
CA LYS A 253 5.64 -6.31 8.06
C LYS A 253 4.92 -7.37 8.87
N GLY A 254 3.89 -7.01 9.64
CA GLY A 254 3.06 -7.95 10.40
C GLY A 254 2.52 -9.11 9.56
N ALA A 255 1.87 -8.83 8.43
CA ALA A 255 1.36 -9.87 7.54
C ALA A 255 2.48 -10.73 6.92
N SER A 256 3.63 -10.14 6.59
CA SER A 256 4.81 -10.89 6.13
C SER A 256 5.37 -11.80 7.22
N VAL A 257 5.37 -11.34 8.48
CA VAL A 257 5.78 -12.13 9.65
C VAL A 257 4.80 -13.26 9.92
N LEU A 258 3.50 -13.05 9.72
CA LEU A 258 2.52 -14.14 9.79
C LEU A 258 2.70 -15.17 8.67
N ARG A 259 2.99 -14.73 7.44
CA ARG A 259 3.36 -15.65 6.36
C ARG A 259 4.61 -16.46 6.73
N GLN A 260 5.63 -15.80 7.28
CA GLN A 260 6.83 -16.44 7.79
C GLN A 260 6.53 -17.42 8.94
N LEU A 261 5.60 -17.09 9.83
CA LEU A 261 5.14 -17.95 10.92
C LEU A 261 4.44 -19.20 10.39
N VAL A 262 3.54 -19.06 9.42
CA VAL A 262 2.85 -20.19 8.76
C VAL A 262 3.86 -21.13 8.11
N SER A 263 4.85 -20.58 7.38
CA SER A 263 5.93 -21.38 6.82
C SER A 263 6.74 -22.09 7.93
N TYR A 264 7.01 -21.40 9.04
CA TYR A 264 7.80 -21.93 10.16
C TYR A 264 7.08 -23.06 10.90
N VAL A 265 5.80 -22.88 11.29
CA VAL A 265 5.05 -23.86 12.11
C VAL A 265 4.36 -24.94 11.28
N GLY A 266 4.13 -24.69 10.00
CA GLY A 266 3.37 -25.54 9.10
C GLY A 266 1.89 -25.16 9.09
N ARG A 267 1.31 -25.16 7.90
CA ARG A 267 -0.05 -24.67 7.63
C ARG A 267 -1.14 -25.37 8.44
N ASP A 268 -1.14 -26.70 8.48
CA ASP A 268 -2.19 -27.47 9.18
C ASP A 268 -2.16 -27.19 10.70
N ALA A 269 -0.95 -27.12 11.27
CA ALA A 269 -0.77 -26.78 12.67
C ALA A 269 -1.20 -25.33 12.97
N PHE A 270 -0.91 -24.40 12.07
CA PHE A 270 -1.35 -23.01 12.18
C PHE A 270 -2.88 -22.91 12.30
N PHE A 271 -3.63 -23.47 11.35
CA PHE A 271 -5.09 -23.40 11.38
C PHE A 271 -5.71 -24.18 12.54
N ALA A 272 -5.11 -25.32 12.94
CA ALA A 272 -5.54 -26.03 14.15
C ALA A 272 -5.38 -25.16 15.42
N GLY A 273 -4.26 -24.44 15.55
CA GLY A 273 -4.06 -23.51 16.66
C GLY A 273 -5.01 -22.32 16.63
N LEU A 274 -5.29 -21.75 15.44
CA LEU A 274 -6.27 -20.67 15.30
C LEU A 274 -7.68 -21.10 15.71
N HIS A 275 -8.10 -22.32 15.34
CA HIS A 275 -9.39 -22.86 15.74
C HIS A 275 -9.56 -22.90 17.26
N GLU A 276 -8.55 -23.42 17.97
CA GLU A 276 -8.56 -23.49 19.44
C GLU A 276 -8.55 -22.09 20.08
N TYR A 277 -7.73 -21.18 19.55
CA TYR A 277 -7.68 -19.79 20.00
C TYR A 277 -9.06 -19.09 19.87
N LEU A 278 -9.66 -19.12 18.68
CA LEU A 278 -10.96 -18.49 18.44
C LEU A 278 -12.07 -19.14 19.28
N THR A 279 -12.03 -20.47 19.44
CA THR A 279 -12.99 -21.20 20.29
C THR A 279 -12.91 -20.75 21.75
N LYS A 280 -11.69 -20.60 22.30
CA LYS A 280 -11.47 -20.23 23.70
C LYS A 280 -11.82 -18.77 24.00
N HIS A 281 -11.59 -17.87 23.05
CA HIS A 281 -11.67 -16.43 23.27
C HIS A 281 -12.87 -15.75 22.58
N SER A 282 -13.80 -16.51 21.99
CA SER A 282 -15.00 -15.97 21.33
C SER A 282 -15.79 -14.98 22.22
N TYR A 283 -16.08 -13.80 21.67
CA TYR A 283 -16.75 -12.66 22.33
C TYR A 283 -16.00 -12.09 23.55
N ALA A 284 -14.70 -12.36 23.64
CA ALA A 284 -13.83 -11.88 24.70
C ALA A 284 -12.58 -11.20 24.12
N ASN A 285 -11.60 -10.98 24.98
CA ASN A 285 -10.31 -10.40 24.62
C ASN A 285 -9.18 -11.40 24.83
N ALA A 286 -8.12 -11.26 24.04
CA ALA A 286 -6.92 -12.07 24.13
C ALA A 286 -5.64 -11.22 23.99
N THR A 287 -4.52 -11.84 24.32
CA THR A 287 -3.16 -11.30 24.21
C THR A 287 -2.35 -12.11 23.19
N LEU A 288 -1.17 -11.61 22.83
CA LEU A 288 -0.22 -12.36 22.02
C LEU A 288 0.11 -13.74 22.62
N ASP A 289 0.34 -13.82 23.93
CA ASP A 289 0.67 -15.07 24.62
C ASP A 289 -0.44 -16.12 24.48
N ASP A 290 -1.70 -15.68 24.47
CA ASP A 290 -2.86 -16.57 24.28
C ASP A 290 -2.82 -17.22 22.89
N LEU A 291 -2.46 -16.46 21.84
CA LEU A 291 -2.31 -16.98 20.48
C LEU A 291 -1.11 -17.93 20.36
N LEU A 292 0.08 -17.49 20.80
CA LEU A 292 1.32 -18.26 20.63
C LEU A 292 1.26 -19.59 21.38
N SER A 293 0.58 -19.63 22.52
CA SER A 293 0.39 -20.86 23.30
C SER A 293 -0.34 -21.95 22.50
N GLU A 294 -1.39 -21.59 21.76
CA GLU A 294 -2.14 -22.54 20.93
C GLU A 294 -1.34 -22.98 19.68
N LEU A 295 -0.63 -22.04 19.05
CA LEU A 295 0.23 -22.34 17.89
C LEU A 295 1.43 -23.23 18.27
N ALA A 296 2.05 -23.00 19.43
CA ALA A 296 3.12 -23.83 19.95
C ALA A 296 2.62 -25.24 20.30
N ALA A 297 1.44 -25.34 20.91
CA ALA A 297 0.81 -26.62 21.22
C ALA A 297 0.48 -27.44 19.96
N ALA A 298 -0.02 -26.80 18.91
CA ALA A 298 -0.36 -27.47 17.66
C ALA A 298 0.85 -27.87 16.81
N SER A 299 1.91 -27.04 16.78
CA SER A 299 3.09 -27.26 15.93
C SER A 299 4.22 -28.04 16.60
N GLY A 300 4.29 -28.01 17.93
CA GLY A 300 5.40 -28.56 18.70
C GLY A 300 6.71 -27.76 18.61
N ARG A 301 6.71 -26.57 17.98
CA ARG A 301 7.87 -25.66 17.93
C ARG A 301 7.88 -24.72 19.13
N ASP A 302 9.08 -24.33 19.58
CA ASP A 302 9.22 -23.20 20.49
C ASP A 302 9.01 -21.89 19.71
N LEU A 303 8.02 -21.12 20.14
CA LEU A 303 7.70 -19.83 19.56
C LEU A 303 8.17 -18.65 20.40
N ALA A 304 8.61 -18.84 21.65
CA ALA A 304 8.97 -17.73 22.53
C ALA A 304 10.24 -17.01 22.07
N SER A 305 11.26 -17.76 21.66
CA SER A 305 12.50 -17.20 21.10
C SER A 305 12.26 -16.55 19.73
N TRP A 306 11.41 -17.17 18.91
CA TRP A 306 11.05 -16.67 17.59
C TRP A 306 10.20 -15.38 17.67
N SER A 307 9.16 -15.37 18.51
CA SER A 307 8.25 -14.23 18.68
C SER A 307 8.98 -13.00 19.16
N LYS A 308 9.94 -13.17 20.07
CA LYS A 308 10.73 -12.08 20.61
C LYS A 308 11.44 -11.29 19.50
N VAL A 309 12.21 -11.94 18.65
CA VAL A 309 13.00 -11.24 17.61
C VAL A 309 12.15 -10.74 16.44
N TRP A 310 10.99 -11.36 16.20
CA TRP A 310 10.10 -10.98 15.11
C TRP A 310 9.07 -9.91 15.48
N LEU A 311 8.52 -9.97 16.69
CA LEU A 311 7.41 -9.13 17.12
C LEU A 311 7.84 -8.04 18.10
N GLU A 312 8.76 -8.34 19.02
CA GLU A 312 9.16 -7.44 20.11
C GLU A 312 10.43 -6.62 19.80
N GLU A 313 11.10 -6.87 18.67
CA GLU A 313 12.31 -6.16 18.26
C GLU A 313 12.16 -5.48 16.88
N ALA A 314 12.61 -4.22 16.79
CA ALA A 314 12.53 -3.40 15.58
C ALA A 314 13.59 -3.75 14.52
N GLY A 315 13.35 -3.34 13.28
CA GLY A 315 14.29 -3.45 12.16
C GLY A 315 14.19 -4.74 11.35
N VAL A 316 15.05 -4.80 10.33
CA VAL A 316 15.08 -5.84 9.30
C VAL A 316 16.48 -6.46 9.20
N THR A 317 16.56 -7.66 8.63
CA THR A 317 17.83 -8.34 8.36
C THR A 317 18.16 -8.27 6.89
N LEU A 318 19.45 -8.17 6.59
CA LEU A 318 20.02 -8.22 5.26
C LEU A 318 20.54 -9.62 4.98
N LEU A 319 20.15 -10.20 3.85
CA LEU A 319 20.55 -11.53 3.40
C LEU A 319 21.37 -11.44 2.12
N ARG A 320 22.52 -12.08 2.10
CA ARG A 320 23.42 -12.10 0.95
C ARG A 320 23.89 -13.53 0.64
N PRO A 321 23.83 -13.98 -0.63
CA PRO A 321 24.46 -15.23 -1.02
C PRO A 321 25.99 -15.07 -1.10
N VAL A 322 26.72 -16.00 -0.52
CA VAL A 322 28.19 -16.13 -0.61
C VAL A 322 28.51 -17.45 -1.30
N ILE A 323 29.16 -17.36 -2.45
CA ILE A 323 29.39 -18.50 -3.35
C ILE A 323 30.89 -18.77 -3.49
N THR A 324 31.28 -20.02 -3.27
CA THR A 324 32.61 -20.55 -3.57
C THR A 324 32.48 -21.60 -4.66
N THR A 325 33.23 -21.44 -5.75
CA THR A 325 33.23 -22.36 -6.90
C THR A 325 34.57 -23.08 -7.03
N ALA A 326 34.52 -24.36 -7.41
CA ALA A 326 35.69 -25.16 -7.77
C ALA A 326 36.29 -24.70 -9.11
N GLU A 327 37.50 -25.17 -9.41
CA GLU A 327 38.18 -24.91 -10.70
C GLU A 327 37.37 -25.37 -11.92
N ASP A 328 36.51 -26.38 -11.77
CA ASP A 328 35.64 -26.90 -12.84
C ASP A 328 34.32 -26.12 -13.01
N GLY A 329 34.11 -25.05 -12.22
CA GLY A 329 32.93 -24.19 -12.28
C GLY A 329 31.72 -24.71 -11.49
N THR A 330 31.86 -25.83 -10.77
CA THR A 330 30.83 -26.29 -9.83
C THR A 330 30.86 -25.50 -8.52
N ILE A 331 29.72 -25.42 -7.84
CA ILE A 331 29.62 -24.80 -6.51
C ILE A 331 30.23 -25.77 -5.49
N GLU A 332 31.32 -25.35 -4.85
CA GLU A 332 31.84 -26.03 -3.65
C GLU A 332 30.97 -25.70 -2.44
N ARG A 333 30.53 -24.44 -2.36
CA ARG A 333 29.73 -23.95 -1.23
C ARG A 333 28.89 -22.74 -1.63
N LEU A 334 27.59 -22.81 -1.32
CA LEU A 334 26.68 -21.68 -1.35
C LEU A 334 26.15 -21.47 0.07
N GLU A 335 26.38 -20.29 0.61
CA GLU A 335 25.85 -19.87 1.90
C GLU A 335 24.95 -18.65 1.75
N ILE A 336 24.00 -18.50 2.66
CA ILE A 336 23.31 -17.24 2.89
C ILE A 336 23.85 -16.66 4.19
N THR A 337 24.50 -15.51 4.12
CA THR A 337 24.93 -14.76 5.29
C THR A 337 23.86 -13.77 5.70
N GLN A 338 23.72 -13.58 7.01
CA GLN A 338 22.74 -12.67 7.59
C GLN A 338 23.44 -11.55 8.36
N GLU A 339 23.01 -10.32 8.11
CA GLU A 339 23.52 -9.12 8.75
C GLU A 339 22.36 -8.30 9.34
N ALA A 340 22.59 -7.68 10.49
CA ALA A 340 21.66 -6.69 11.02
C ALA A 340 21.74 -5.45 10.13
N PHE A 341 20.62 -5.01 9.56
CA PHE A 341 20.60 -3.81 8.72
C PHE A 341 20.72 -2.53 9.56
N SER A 342 20.01 -2.49 10.70
CA SER A 342 20.06 -1.38 11.65
C SER A 342 21.00 -1.72 12.81
N GLU A 343 21.77 -0.73 13.28
CA GLU A 343 22.65 -0.90 14.42
C GLU A 343 21.85 -1.37 15.66
N GLY A 344 22.33 -2.43 16.32
CA GLY A 344 21.67 -3.00 17.50
C GLY A 344 20.49 -3.94 17.21
N ALA A 345 20.07 -4.12 15.95
CA ALA A 345 19.05 -5.10 15.61
C ALA A 345 19.57 -6.55 15.70
N SER A 346 18.71 -7.47 16.12
CA SER A 346 19.04 -8.90 16.14
C SER A 346 18.95 -9.56 14.75
N LEU A 347 19.72 -10.63 14.58
CA LEU A 347 19.47 -11.61 13.52
C LEU A 347 18.15 -12.32 13.78
N ARG A 348 17.45 -12.69 12.72
CA ARG A 348 16.12 -13.29 12.75
C ARG A 348 16.15 -14.65 12.06
N PRO A 349 15.58 -15.70 12.68
CA PRO A 349 15.42 -16.97 12.02
C PRO A 349 14.35 -16.84 10.93
N HIS A 350 14.74 -17.14 9.68
CA HIS A 350 13.82 -17.17 8.55
C HIS A 350 13.65 -18.59 8.06
N ARG A 351 12.48 -18.92 7.56
CA ARG A 351 12.26 -20.12 6.75
C ARG A 351 11.86 -19.71 5.35
N MET A 352 12.74 -19.90 4.38
CA MET A 352 12.57 -19.40 3.02
C MET A 352 13.24 -20.28 1.96
N GLY A 353 12.97 -19.99 0.68
CA GLY A 353 13.58 -20.69 -0.45
C GLY A 353 14.92 -20.08 -0.88
N GLY A 354 15.92 -20.94 -1.09
CA GLY A 354 17.11 -20.65 -1.89
C GLY A 354 17.06 -21.41 -3.21
N ALA A 355 17.21 -20.72 -4.35
CA ALA A 355 17.05 -21.31 -5.67
C ALA A 355 18.13 -20.87 -6.65
N GLY A 356 18.42 -21.73 -7.63
CA GLY A 356 19.32 -21.45 -8.74
C GLY A 356 18.63 -21.66 -10.08
N TYR A 357 18.88 -20.77 -11.04
CA TYR A 357 18.29 -20.80 -12.37
C TYR A 357 19.37 -20.72 -13.44
N SER A 358 19.34 -21.64 -14.39
CA SER A 358 20.22 -21.62 -15.55
C SER A 358 19.42 -21.34 -16.82
N LEU A 359 20.00 -20.56 -17.71
CA LEU A 359 19.46 -20.28 -19.03
C LEU A 359 19.82 -21.43 -19.98
N THR A 360 18.82 -22.10 -20.52
CA THR A 360 19.04 -23.17 -21.49
C THR A 360 19.46 -22.61 -22.86
N GLU A 361 19.96 -23.48 -23.74
CA GLU A 361 20.31 -23.10 -25.12
C GLU A 361 19.11 -22.57 -25.90
N GLU A 362 17.89 -22.98 -25.54
CA GLU A 362 16.63 -22.49 -26.10
C GLU A 362 16.22 -21.12 -25.54
N GLY A 363 16.98 -20.56 -24.59
CA GLY A 363 16.75 -19.24 -24.02
C GLY A 363 15.63 -19.19 -22.98
N THR A 364 15.36 -20.31 -22.32
CA THR A 364 14.39 -20.46 -21.21
C THR A 364 15.14 -20.56 -19.89
N LEU A 365 14.65 -19.92 -18.83
CA LEU A 365 15.17 -20.12 -17.48
C LEU A 365 14.60 -21.40 -16.87
N THR A 366 15.49 -22.28 -16.42
CA THR A 366 15.12 -23.51 -15.70
C THR A 366 15.68 -23.47 -14.30
N GLN A 367 14.84 -23.75 -13.30
CA GLN A 367 15.27 -23.94 -11.92
C GLN A 367 16.09 -25.24 -11.83
N VAL A 368 17.38 -25.13 -11.50
CA VAL A 368 18.30 -26.26 -11.42
C VAL A 368 18.42 -26.83 -10.00
N PHE A 369 18.13 -26.01 -9.00
CA PHE A 369 17.91 -26.46 -7.62
C PHE A 369 16.94 -25.51 -6.91
N ARG A 370 16.29 -26.03 -5.86
CA ARG A 370 15.56 -25.26 -4.86
C ARG A 370 15.61 -25.99 -3.53
N GLU A 371 15.88 -25.26 -2.46
CA GLU A 371 15.81 -25.77 -1.10
C GLU A 371 15.04 -24.78 -0.23
N GLU A 372 14.05 -25.26 0.53
CA GLU A 372 13.42 -24.47 1.58
C GLU A 372 14.04 -24.86 2.92
N LEU A 373 14.68 -23.90 3.58
CA LEU A 373 15.52 -24.12 4.75
C LEU A 373 15.31 -23.06 5.83
N ASP A 374 15.69 -23.41 7.06
CA ASP A 374 15.73 -22.48 8.20
C ASP A 374 17.10 -21.77 8.17
N ILE A 375 17.10 -20.48 7.86
CA ILE A 375 18.27 -19.59 7.94
C ILE A 375 18.29 -19.01 9.35
N ASP A 376 19.23 -19.49 10.16
CA ASP A 376 19.41 -19.08 11.55
C ASP A 376 20.88 -18.81 11.86
N GLY A 377 21.12 -17.76 12.64
CA GLY A 377 22.45 -17.24 12.91
C GLY A 377 23.08 -16.49 11.73
N ALA A 378 24.41 -16.33 11.78
CA ALA A 378 25.15 -15.46 10.86
C ALA A 378 25.34 -16.04 9.45
N SER A 379 25.26 -17.36 9.28
CA SER A 379 25.40 -18.03 7.99
C SER A 379 24.68 -19.37 7.99
N THR A 380 24.06 -19.73 6.86
CA THR A 380 23.44 -21.03 6.62
C THR A 380 23.81 -21.54 5.23
N VAL A 381 24.21 -22.81 5.11
CA VAL A 381 24.59 -23.45 3.85
C VAL A 381 23.34 -23.95 3.12
N ILE A 382 23.29 -23.77 1.80
CA ILE A 382 22.32 -24.43 0.92
C ILE A 382 22.94 -25.72 0.40
N GLU A 383 22.59 -26.85 1.00
CA GLU A 383 23.18 -28.16 0.70
C GLU A 383 22.80 -28.63 -0.71
N ALA A 384 21.60 -28.30 -1.20
CA ALA A 384 21.13 -28.65 -2.53
C ALA A 384 21.97 -28.04 -3.68
N ALA A 385 22.79 -27.02 -3.38
CA ALA A 385 23.65 -26.36 -4.36
C ALA A 385 25.05 -26.97 -4.46
N ALA A 386 25.44 -27.90 -3.58
CA ALA A 386 26.79 -28.48 -3.63
C ALA A 386 26.99 -29.40 -4.85
N GLY A 387 28.08 -29.18 -5.59
CA GLY A 387 28.51 -30.04 -6.71
C GLY A 387 27.76 -29.86 -8.03
N ILE A 388 26.80 -28.92 -8.11
CA ILE A 388 26.20 -28.50 -9.38
C ILE A 388 27.02 -27.39 -10.02
N ALA A 389 26.97 -27.25 -11.36
CA ALA A 389 27.52 -26.09 -12.05
C ALA A 389 26.89 -24.80 -11.48
N ARG A 390 27.68 -23.72 -11.30
CA ARG A 390 27.12 -22.43 -10.87
C ARG A 390 26.01 -22.01 -11.84
N PRO A 391 24.76 -21.84 -11.39
CA PRO A 391 23.69 -21.38 -12.26
C PRO A 391 23.93 -19.93 -12.68
N ASP A 392 23.32 -19.51 -13.79
CA ASP A 392 23.42 -18.13 -14.26
C ASP A 392 22.87 -17.12 -13.24
N PHE A 393 21.85 -17.53 -12.46
CA PHE A 393 21.19 -16.71 -11.45
C PHE A 393 20.94 -17.49 -10.16
N ILE A 394 21.21 -16.86 -9.00
CA ILE A 394 20.92 -17.39 -7.67
C ILE A 394 19.96 -16.43 -6.97
N LEU A 395 18.85 -16.96 -6.47
CA LEU A 395 17.81 -16.21 -5.77
C LEU A 395 17.71 -16.67 -4.31
N VAL A 396 17.78 -15.71 -3.40
CA VAL A 396 17.40 -15.89 -2.00
C VAL A 396 15.98 -15.37 -1.82
N ASN A 397 15.22 -16.01 -0.93
CA ASN A 397 13.79 -15.76 -0.71
C ASN A 397 12.90 -16.11 -1.91
N ASP A 398 13.24 -17.20 -2.61
CA ASP A 398 12.39 -17.76 -3.66
C ASP A 398 11.01 -18.17 -3.11
N GLY A 399 9.94 -17.74 -3.79
CA GLY A 399 8.57 -17.85 -3.32
C GLY A 399 8.14 -16.79 -2.30
N ASP A 400 8.98 -15.78 -2.01
CA ASP A 400 8.65 -14.61 -1.19
C ASP A 400 8.16 -14.94 0.24
N LEU A 401 8.77 -15.94 0.88
CA LEU A 401 8.32 -16.49 2.17
C LEU A 401 8.78 -15.66 3.38
N GLY A 402 9.88 -14.92 3.25
CA GLY A 402 10.48 -14.11 4.31
C GLY A 402 10.22 -12.61 4.21
N TYR A 403 10.53 -11.92 5.30
CA TYR A 403 10.61 -10.47 5.39
C TYR A 403 12.05 -10.06 5.69
N ALA A 404 12.80 -9.80 4.62
CA ALA A 404 14.20 -9.44 4.69
C ALA A 404 14.59 -8.59 3.49
N LYS A 405 15.70 -7.86 3.62
CA LYS A 405 16.36 -7.22 2.49
C LYS A 405 17.27 -8.25 1.84
N VAL A 406 17.06 -8.52 0.56
CA VAL A 406 17.82 -9.53 -0.19
C VAL A 406 18.80 -8.84 -1.13
N ARG A 407 20.00 -9.40 -1.23
CA ARG A 407 21.03 -8.95 -2.17
C ARG A 407 21.27 -9.99 -3.24
N LEU A 408 21.33 -9.52 -4.47
CA LEU A 408 21.82 -10.31 -5.59
C LEU A 408 23.35 -10.28 -5.59
N ASP A 409 23.99 -11.42 -5.83
CA ASP A 409 25.43 -11.42 -6.13
C ASP A 409 25.69 -10.73 -7.48
N GLU A 410 26.94 -10.30 -7.71
CA GLU A 410 27.32 -9.52 -8.89
C GLU A 410 26.92 -10.18 -10.22
N GLN A 411 27.16 -11.49 -10.34
CA GLN A 411 26.83 -12.24 -11.56
C GLN A 411 25.31 -12.38 -11.73
N SER A 412 24.57 -12.62 -10.65
CA SER A 412 23.10 -12.67 -10.68
C SER A 412 22.47 -11.32 -11.00
N LEU A 413 22.99 -10.21 -10.45
CA LEU A 413 22.52 -8.86 -10.77
C LEU A 413 22.76 -8.52 -12.25
N ALA A 414 23.97 -8.78 -12.75
CA ALA A 414 24.30 -8.57 -14.16
C ALA A 414 23.42 -9.42 -15.09
N PHE A 415 23.14 -10.67 -14.68
CA PHE A 415 22.22 -11.55 -15.39
C PHE A 415 20.80 -10.97 -15.41
N ALA A 416 20.26 -10.53 -14.28
CA ALA A 416 18.91 -9.97 -14.17
C ALA A 416 18.73 -8.72 -15.03
N ILE A 417 19.68 -7.77 -15.00
CA ILE A 417 19.65 -6.54 -15.83
C ILE A 417 19.48 -6.86 -17.32
N THR A 418 20.08 -7.96 -17.77
CA THR A 418 20.06 -8.37 -19.19
C THR A 418 18.89 -9.29 -19.53
N ASN A 419 18.45 -10.12 -18.58
CA ASN A 419 17.55 -11.24 -18.83
C ASN A 419 16.25 -11.19 -18.01
N ILE A 420 15.86 -10.03 -17.45
CA ILE A 420 14.63 -9.90 -16.65
C ILE A 420 13.37 -10.43 -17.38
N THR A 421 13.35 -10.32 -18.70
CA THR A 421 12.25 -10.83 -19.55
C THR A 421 12.17 -12.36 -19.61
N LYS A 422 13.14 -13.08 -19.04
CA LYS A 422 13.20 -14.54 -19.01
C LYS A 422 12.56 -15.14 -17.77
N PHE A 423 12.28 -14.34 -16.74
CA PHE A 423 11.57 -14.75 -15.54
C PHE A 423 10.06 -14.72 -15.83
N THR A 424 9.49 -15.87 -16.16
CA THR A 424 8.08 -15.98 -16.55
C THR A 424 7.12 -16.06 -15.36
N ASP A 425 7.59 -16.55 -14.21
CA ASP A 425 6.83 -16.54 -12.97
C ASP A 425 6.81 -15.12 -12.38
N SER A 426 5.60 -14.57 -12.18
CA SER A 426 5.38 -13.19 -11.77
C SER A 426 5.96 -12.92 -10.37
N LEU A 427 5.80 -13.85 -9.43
CA LEU A 427 6.32 -13.74 -8.08
C LEU A 427 7.85 -13.76 -8.05
N THR A 428 8.49 -14.71 -8.75
CA THR A 428 9.95 -14.79 -8.88
C THR A 428 10.51 -13.50 -9.47
N ARG A 429 9.93 -13.02 -10.58
CA ARG A 429 10.31 -11.75 -11.21
C ARG A 429 10.14 -10.59 -10.23
N GLY A 430 9.05 -10.58 -9.47
CA GLY A 430 8.80 -9.61 -8.40
C GLY A 430 9.89 -9.60 -7.34
N VAL A 431 10.35 -10.75 -6.85
CA VAL A 431 11.44 -10.82 -5.84
C VAL A 431 12.75 -10.26 -6.40
N VAL A 432 13.05 -10.53 -7.68
CA VAL A 432 14.22 -9.95 -8.36
C VAL A 432 14.12 -8.42 -8.45
N MET A 433 12.96 -7.92 -8.89
CA MET A 433 12.69 -6.49 -9.00
C MET A 433 12.75 -5.78 -7.63
N ALA A 434 12.19 -6.40 -6.58
CA ALA A 434 12.22 -5.88 -5.22
C ALA A 434 13.64 -5.83 -4.66
N SER A 435 14.46 -6.87 -4.90
CA SER A 435 15.87 -6.90 -4.48
C SER A 435 16.68 -5.81 -5.17
N ALA A 436 16.51 -5.62 -6.49
CA ALA A 436 17.20 -4.56 -7.23
C ALA A 436 16.75 -3.16 -6.80
N TRP A 437 15.46 -2.98 -6.51
CA TRP A 437 14.92 -1.73 -5.99
C TRP A 437 15.48 -1.40 -4.61
N ASP A 438 15.53 -2.38 -3.72
CA ASP A 438 16.09 -2.22 -2.38
C ASP A 438 17.58 -1.88 -2.42
N MET A 439 18.36 -2.54 -3.29
CA MET A 439 19.76 -2.18 -3.57
C MET A 439 19.91 -0.75 -4.08
N THR A 440 18.98 -0.28 -4.93
CA THR A 440 18.99 1.09 -5.45
C THR A 440 18.72 2.10 -4.34
N ARG A 441 17.76 1.81 -3.45
CA ARG A 441 17.40 2.67 -2.33
C ARG A 441 18.49 2.77 -1.27
N ASP A 442 19.32 1.74 -1.14
CA ASP A 442 20.44 1.70 -0.20
C ASP A 442 21.76 2.19 -0.80
N GLY A 443 21.77 2.65 -2.05
CA GLY A 443 22.99 3.12 -2.71
C GLY A 443 23.97 2.01 -3.08
N GLU A 444 23.50 0.78 -3.27
CA GLU A 444 24.28 -0.37 -3.78
C GLU A 444 24.09 -0.59 -5.29
N MET A 445 23.09 0.05 -5.91
CA MET A 445 22.83 -0.01 -7.35
C MET A 445 22.57 1.41 -7.89
N PRO A 446 23.26 1.84 -8.98
CA PRO A 446 22.97 3.11 -9.63
C PRO A 446 21.51 3.21 -10.11
N ALA A 447 20.87 4.36 -9.88
CA ALA A 447 19.48 4.59 -10.26
C ALA A 447 19.24 4.38 -11.76
N ARG A 448 20.19 4.76 -12.62
CA ARG A 448 20.08 4.55 -14.08
C ARG A 448 20.16 3.07 -14.47
N ASP A 449 20.86 2.23 -13.73
CA ASP A 449 20.87 0.78 -13.97
C ASP A 449 19.53 0.17 -13.59
N TYR A 450 18.92 0.63 -12.50
CA TYR A 450 17.58 0.20 -12.10
C TYR A 450 16.53 0.64 -13.12
N LEU A 451 16.58 1.88 -13.60
CA LEU A 451 15.69 2.36 -14.67
C LEU A 451 15.79 1.47 -15.91
N ASN A 452 17.00 1.04 -16.28
CA ASN A 452 17.20 0.13 -17.40
C ASN A 452 16.56 -1.25 -17.17
N LEU A 453 16.76 -1.83 -15.98
CA LEU A 453 16.13 -3.08 -15.57
C LEU A 453 14.60 -2.97 -15.57
N ALA A 454 14.04 -1.98 -14.87
CA ALA A 454 12.60 -1.81 -14.70
C ALA A 454 11.88 -1.57 -16.04
N LEU A 455 12.39 -0.66 -16.88
CA LEU A 455 11.81 -0.41 -18.21
C LEU A 455 11.95 -1.60 -19.17
N ARG A 456 12.86 -2.57 -18.90
CA ARG A 456 12.93 -3.84 -19.64
C ARG A 456 11.96 -4.89 -19.12
N ALA A 457 11.56 -4.82 -17.85
CA ALA A 457 10.60 -5.73 -17.25
C ALA A 457 9.16 -5.42 -17.69
N VAL A 458 8.83 -4.14 -17.87
CA VAL A 458 7.47 -3.66 -18.23
C VAL A 458 6.77 -4.44 -19.36
N PRO A 459 7.38 -4.71 -20.53
CA PRO A 459 6.70 -5.44 -21.62
C PRO A 459 6.23 -6.85 -21.28
N VAL A 460 6.84 -7.50 -20.28
CA VAL A 460 6.54 -8.89 -19.91
C VAL A 460 5.78 -8.99 -18.59
N GLU A 461 5.44 -7.85 -17.98
CA GLU A 461 4.69 -7.84 -16.73
C GLU A 461 3.19 -8.00 -17.02
N ASP A 462 2.68 -9.16 -16.66
CA ASP A 462 1.29 -9.57 -16.80
C ASP A 462 0.48 -9.34 -15.53
N ASN A 463 1.12 -9.21 -14.37
CA ASN A 463 0.44 -8.87 -13.13
C ASN A 463 0.29 -7.34 -12.99
N MET A 464 -0.94 -6.84 -13.02
CA MET A 464 -1.20 -5.39 -13.03
C MET A 464 -0.79 -4.69 -11.71
N SER A 465 -0.78 -5.40 -10.59
CA SER A 465 -0.30 -4.89 -9.30
C SER A 465 1.21 -4.68 -9.32
N LEU A 466 1.99 -5.62 -9.87
CA LEU A 466 3.43 -5.43 -10.10
C LEU A 466 3.75 -4.39 -11.18
N LEU A 467 2.95 -4.30 -12.24
CA LEU A 467 3.13 -3.25 -13.24
C LEU A 467 2.94 -1.87 -12.60
N THR A 468 1.93 -1.71 -11.75
CA THR A 468 1.70 -0.48 -10.97
C THR A 468 2.91 -0.15 -10.11
N LEU A 469 3.43 -1.13 -9.38
CA LEU A 469 4.62 -0.97 -8.53
C LEU A 469 5.86 -0.57 -9.33
N THR A 470 6.11 -1.27 -10.44
CA THR A 470 7.25 -1.03 -11.32
C THR A 470 7.21 0.37 -11.92
N LEU A 471 6.05 0.83 -12.38
CA LEU A 471 5.88 2.20 -12.89
C LEU A 471 6.08 3.24 -11.78
N ARG A 472 5.63 2.97 -10.55
CA ARG A 472 5.90 3.84 -9.39
C ARG A 472 7.40 3.92 -9.08
N HIS A 473 8.12 2.81 -9.13
CA HIS A 473 9.56 2.79 -8.91
C HIS A 473 10.33 3.48 -10.05
N ILE A 474 9.87 3.37 -11.31
CA ILE A 474 10.42 4.15 -12.43
C ILE A 474 10.24 5.65 -12.17
N ASP A 475 9.04 6.07 -11.78
CA ASP A 475 8.73 7.46 -11.43
C ASP A 475 9.65 7.95 -10.29
N GLU A 476 9.78 7.16 -9.22
CA GLU A 476 10.62 7.49 -8.07
C GLU A 476 12.12 7.51 -8.42
N ALA A 477 12.63 6.53 -9.15
CA ALA A 477 14.03 6.47 -9.55
C ALA A 477 14.43 7.70 -10.39
N VAL A 478 13.69 7.99 -11.47
CA VAL A 478 14.02 9.09 -12.37
C VAL A 478 13.86 10.45 -11.72
N ARG A 479 12.85 10.60 -10.86
CA ARG A 479 12.55 11.87 -10.20
C ARG A 479 13.36 12.08 -8.92
N THR A 480 13.90 11.05 -8.28
CA THR A 480 14.47 11.19 -6.92
C THR A 480 15.95 10.81 -6.90
N PHE A 481 16.33 9.68 -7.50
CA PHE A 481 17.66 9.08 -7.28
C PHE A 481 18.67 9.35 -8.40
N VAL A 482 18.23 9.76 -9.59
CA VAL A 482 19.17 10.10 -10.67
C VAL A 482 20.00 11.32 -10.29
N ALA A 483 21.32 11.21 -10.50
CA ALA A 483 22.28 12.26 -10.18
C ALA A 483 22.03 13.54 -11.00
N PRO A 484 22.26 14.74 -10.42
CA PRO A 484 21.99 16.03 -11.08
C PRO A 484 22.49 16.14 -12.53
N LYS A 485 23.68 15.60 -12.81
CA LYS A 485 24.32 15.62 -14.13
C LYS A 485 23.53 14.86 -15.21
N TYR A 486 22.81 13.80 -14.84
CA TYR A 486 22.17 12.87 -15.77
C TYR A 486 20.64 12.99 -15.81
N ARG A 487 20.03 13.80 -14.94
CA ARG A 487 18.57 13.89 -14.79
C ARG A 487 17.82 14.22 -16.07
N ALA A 488 18.27 15.23 -16.81
CA ALA A 488 17.61 15.65 -18.04
C ALA A 488 17.60 14.52 -19.08
N GLU A 489 18.76 13.87 -19.27
CA GLU A 489 18.91 12.74 -20.18
C GLU A 489 18.06 11.54 -19.75
N ALA A 490 18.10 11.17 -18.46
CA ALA A 490 17.34 10.04 -17.93
C ALA A 490 15.83 10.28 -17.99
N ALA A 491 15.36 11.50 -17.72
CA ALA A 491 13.95 11.86 -17.80
C ALA A 491 13.44 11.83 -19.25
N GLU A 492 14.22 12.38 -20.18
CA GLU A 492 13.89 12.33 -21.61
C GLU A 492 13.85 10.89 -22.12
N ASP A 493 14.86 10.06 -21.77
CA ASP A 493 14.91 8.65 -22.16
C ASP A 493 13.75 7.84 -21.58
N THR A 494 13.44 8.04 -20.29
CA THR A 494 12.32 7.37 -19.61
C THR A 494 11.00 7.71 -20.28
N GLY A 495 10.71 9.00 -20.50
CA GLY A 495 9.48 9.44 -21.18
C GLY A 495 9.39 8.88 -22.61
N ARG A 496 10.50 8.85 -23.35
CA ARG A 496 10.56 8.28 -24.71
C ARG A 496 10.30 6.78 -24.72
N ARG A 497 10.88 6.02 -23.78
CA ARG A 497 10.70 4.57 -23.67
C ARG A 497 9.29 4.21 -23.22
N LEU A 498 8.72 4.91 -22.25
CA LEU A 498 7.33 4.74 -21.84
C LEU A 498 6.35 5.01 -22.99
N LEU A 499 6.58 6.07 -23.77
CA LEU A 499 5.75 6.35 -24.95
C LEU A 499 5.85 5.23 -26.01
N LEU A 500 7.04 4.68 -26.22
CA LEU A 500 7.21 3.53 -27.10
C LEU A 500 6.45 2.30 -26.57
N LEU A 501 6.58 2.01 -25.28
CA LEU A 501 5.90 0.91 -24.61
C LEU A 501 4.38 1.05 -24.70
N ALA A 502 3.84 2.25 -24.47
CA ALA A 502 2.41 2.54 -24.64
C ALA A 502 1.93 2.26 -26.07
N ARG A 503 2.73 2.62 -27.08
CA ARG A 503 2.42 2.39 -28.50
C ARG A 503 2.49 0.91 -28.91
N THR A 504 3.31 0.12 -28.24
CA THR A 504 3.52 -1.31 -28.56
C THR A 504 2.81 -2.28 -27.61
N ALA A 505 2.17 -1.76 -26.55
CA ALA A 505 1.36 -2.56 -25.66
C ALA A 505 0.16 -3.19 -26.40
N THR A 506 -0.32 -4.32 -25.90
CA THR A 506 -1.50 -4.99 -26.45
C THR A 506 -2.69 -4.04 -26.49
N SER A 507 -3.30 -3.86 -27.67
CA SER A 507 -4.46 -2.99 -27.86
C SER A 507 -5.58 -3.29 -26.86
N GLY A 508 -6.10 -2.28 -26.17
CA GLY A 508 -7.24 -2.40 -25.23
C GLY A 508 -6.95 -3.12 -23.91
N SER A 509 -5.68 -3.42 -23.64
CA SER A 509 -5.21 -3.95 -22.35
C SER A 509 -5.11 -2.85 -21.28
N ASP A 510 -5.21 -3.26 -20.02
CA ASP A 510 -4.98 -2.37 -18.87
C ASP A 510 -3.56 -1.80 -18.87
N ALA A 511 -2.57 -2.63 -19.25
CA ALA A 511 -1.18 -2.20 -19.42
C ALA A 511 -1.04 -1.03 -20.41
N GLN A 512 -1.76 -1.06 -21.55
CA GLN A 512 -1.74 0.05 -22.51
C GLN A 512 -2.22 1.36 -21.85
N ARG A 513 -3.33 1.33 -21.11
CA ARG A 513 -3.87 2.49 -20.38
C ARG A 513 -2.88 3.00 -19.32
N MET A 514 -2.33 2.10 -18.50
CA MET A 514 -1.36 2.44 -17.47
C MET A 514 -0.08 3.06 -18.05
N LEU A 515 0.38 2.57 -19.19
CA LEU A 515 1.57 3.10 -19.88
C LEU A 515 1.32 4.46 -20.51
N VAL A 516 0.12 4.74 -21.01
CA VAL A 516 -0.26 6.09 -21.47
C VAL A 516 -0.26 7.07 -20.30
N ALA A 517 -0.86 6.71 -19.16
CA ALA A 517 -0.83 7.54 -17.95
C ALA A 517 0.61 7.75 -17.43
N ALA A 518 1.44 6.70 -17.38
CA ALA A 518 2.85 6.81 -17.00
C ALA A 518 3.66 7.69 -17.97
N THR A 519 3.37 7.62 -19.26
CA THR A 519 3.97 8.51 -20.27
C THR A 519 3.61 9.98 -19.99
N ALA A 520 2.35 10.26 -19.68
CA ALA A 520 1.89 11.60 -19.32
C ALA A 520 2.61 12.12 -18.06
N ARG A 521 2.67 11.29 -17.02
CA ARG A 521 3.40 11.63 -15.79
C ARG A 521 4.88 11.90 -16.06
N ASN A 522 5.55 11.20 -16.97
CA ASN A 522 7.00 11.35 -17.20
C ASN A 522 7.38 12.25 -18.39
N ALA A 523 6.41 12.89 -19.05
CA ALA A 523 6.73 13.80 -20.14
C ALA A 523 7.51 15.04 -19.68
N THR A 524 8.60 15.32 -20.37
CA THR A 524 9.53 16.43 -20.10
C THR A 524 9.96 17.18 -21.36
N SER A 525 9.84 16.58 -22.56
CA SER A 525 10.21 17.23 -23.82
C SER A 525 9.01 17.76 -24.61
N PRO A 526 9.19 18.79 -25.47
CA PRO A 526 8.13 19.27 -26.37
C PRO A 526 7.49 18.16 -27.21
N GLU A 527 8.29 17.25 -27.77
CA GLU A 527 7.80 16.14 -28.60
C GLU A 527 6.94 15.15 -27.81
N GLN A 528 7.25 14.94 -26.53
CA GLN A 528 6.46 14.10 -25.64
C GLN A 528 5.12 14.77 -25.31
N PHE A 529 5.11 16.08 -25.02
CA PHE A 529 3.87 16.84 -24.82
C PHE A 529 3.03 16.93 -26.10
N GLU A 530 3.63 17.06 -27.28
CA GLU A 530 2.93 16.99 -28.56
C GLU A 530 2.28 15.62 -28.77
N ALA A 531 2.96 14.52 -28.43
CA ALA A 531 2.38 13.18 -28.51
C ALA A 531 1.19 13.00 -27.55
N ILE A 532 1.31 13.52 -26.31
CA ILE A 532 0.22 13.51 -25.33
C ILE A 532 -0.96 14.35 -25.83
N ARG A 533 -0.70 15.54 -26.36
CA ARG A 533 -1.75 16.42 -26.93
C ARG A 533 -2.45 15.73 -28.09
N ALA A 534 -1.70 15.04 -28.95
CA ALA A 534 -2.26 14.33 -30.08
C ALA A 534 -3.21 13.20 -29.65
N LEU A 535 -2.87 12.47 -28.58
CA LEU A 535 -3.76 11.47 -27.95
C LEU A 535 -4.98 12.13 -27.30
N TYR A 536 -4.78 13.22 -26.55
CA TYR A 536 -5.85 13.94 -25.86
C TYR A 536 -6.90 14.52 -26.83
N ASP A 537 -6.45 15.17 -27.91
CA ASP A 537 -7.33 15.75 -28.94
C ASP A 537 -7.88 14.69 -29.93
N GLY A 538 -7.39 13.44 -29.86
CA GLY A 538 -7.76 12.37 -30.78
C GLY A 538 -7.24 12.54 -32.22
N THR A 539 -6.23 13.40 -32.42
CA THR A 539 -5.56 13.56 -33.73
C THR A 539 -4.60 12.41 -34.04
N GLN A 540 -4.12 11.72 -33.00
CA GLN A 540 -3.53 10.40 -33.07
C GLN A 540 -4.26 9.48 -32.07
N THR A 541 -4.41 8.21 -32.42
CA THR A 541 -5.08 7.21 -31.58
C THR A 541 -4.20 5.98 -31.46
N LEU A 542 -4.29 5.29 -30.32
CA LEU A 542 -3.81 3.93 -30.17
C LEU A 542 -4.99 2.98 -30.31
N ASP A 543 -4.82 1.93 -31.10
CA ASP A 543 -5.87 0.93 -31.27
C ASP A 543 -6.24 0.30 -29.92
N GLY A 544 -7.55 0.17 -29.67
CA GLY A 544 -8.10 -0.33 -28.42
C GLY A 544 -8.02 0.60 -27.20
N LEU A 545 -7.31 1.74 -27.27
CA LEU A 545 -7.24 2.69 -26.15
C LEU A 545 -8.58 3.43 -26.00
N ASP A 546 -9.26 3.21 -24.89
CA ASP A 546 -10.38 4.03 -24.47
C ASP A 546 -9.88 5.24 -23.66
N LEU A 547 -10.12 6.44 -24.17
CA LEU A 547 -9.84 7.70 -23.47
C LEU A 547 -11.01 8.03 -22.54
N ASP A 548 -11.11 7.24 -21.48
CA ASP A 548 -12.02 7.51 -20.38
C ASP A 548 -11.69 8.83 -19.67
N VAL A 549 -12.62 9.31 -18.85
CA VAL A 549 -12.52 10.63 -18.21
C VAL A 549 -11.31 10.73 -17.26
N ASP A 550 -10.94 9.65 -16.58
CA ASP A 550 -9.81 9.66 -15.65
C ASP A 550 -8.49 9.76 -16.43
N LEU A 551 -8.34 8.99 -17.52
CA LEU A 551 -7.16 9.10 -18.38
C LEU A 551 -7.08 10.48 -19.05
N LYS A 552 -8.21 11.07 -19.46
CA LYS A 552 -8.23 12.44 -20.00
C LYS A 552 -7.71 13.47 -18.99
N TRP A 553 -8.06 13.33 -17.72
CA TRP A 553 -7.52 14.18 -16.65
C TRP A 553 -6.01 13.99 -16.49
N ASP A 554 -5.51 12.75 -16.49
CA ASP A 554 -4.07 12.47 -16.44
C ASP A 554 -3.30 13.15 -17.58
N LEU A 555 -3.81 13.04 -18.82
CA LEU A 555 -3.20 13.70 -19.98
C LEU A 555 -3.27 15.22 -19.86
N LEU A 556 -4.42 15.77 -19.46
CA LEU A 556 -4.61 17.22 -19.35
C LEU A 556 -3.72 17.82 -18.27
N ILE A 557 -3.62 17.22 -17.09
CA ILE A 557 -2.74 17.67 -16.01
C ILE A 557 -1.28 17.67 -16.47
N ALA A 558 -0.86 16.63 -17.21
CA ALA A 558 0.48 16.60 -17.78
C ALA A 558 0.73 17.73 -18.79
N LEU A 559 -0.24 18.01 -19.67
CA LEU A 559 -0.16 19.12 -20.62
C LEU A 559 -0.10 20.47 -19.91
N VAL A 560 -0.93 20.68 -18.88
CA VAL A 560 -0.92 21.92 -18.08
C VAL A 560 0.42 22.11 -17.38
N ARG A 561 0.95 21.06 -16.74
CA ARG A 561 2.28 21.07 -16.14
C ARG A 561 3.37 21.45 -17.14
N GLY A 562 3.27 20.98 -18.39
CA GLY A 562 4.20 21.30 -19.47
C GLY A 562 3.93 22.62 -20.20
N GLY A 563 2.94 23.43 -19.77
CA GLY A 563 2.56 24.67 -20.44
C GLY A 563 1.86 24.48 -21.81
N ALA A 564 1.41 23.26 -22.12
CA ALA A 564 0.77 22.86 -23.39
C ALA A 564 -0.77 22.80 -23.32
N ALA A 565 -1.36 23.22 -22.20
CA ALA A 565 -2.81 23.39 -22.03
C ALA A 565 -3.11 24.59 -21.12
N THR A 566 -4.33 25.11 -21.23
CA THR A 566 -4.77 26.38 -20.66
C THR A 566 -5.89 26.20 -19.64
N GLU A 567 -6.27 27.27 -18.94
CA GLU A 567 -7.47 27.30 -18.09
C GLU A 567 -8.74 26.95 -18.87
N GLU A 568 -8.80 27.30 -20.17
CA GLU A 568 -9.95 27.01 -21.02
C GLU A 568 -10.08 25.49 -21.27
N ASP A 569 -8.95 24.78 -21.46
CA ASP A 569 -8.95 23.32 -21.57
C ASP A 569 -9.41 22.66 -20.25
N ILE A 570 -8.97 23.17 -19.10
CA ILE A 570 -9.38 22.69 -17.77
C ILE A 570 -10.89 22.88 -17.57
N ALA A 571 -11.37 24.10 -17.78
CA ALA A 571 -12.79 24.44 -17.63
C ALA A 571 -13.67 23.64 -18.59
N ALA A 572 -13.19 23.35 -19.81
CA ALA A 572 -13.92 22.52 -20.76
C ALA A 572 -14.12 21.09 -20.24
N LEU A 573 -13.05 20.43 -19.75
CA LEU A 573 -13.18 19.07 -19.23
C LEU A 573 -13.99 19.03 -17.93
N GLU A 574 -13.77 19.98 -17.01
CA GLU A 574 -14.55 20.11 -15.77
C GLU A 574 -16.05 20.28 -16.05
N SER A 575 -16.42 21.08 -17.07
CA SER A 575 -17.84 21.25 -17.43
C SER A 575 -18.52 19.97 -17.93
N THR A 576 -17.73 18.99 -18.40
CA THR A 576 -18.23 17.68 -18.84
C THR A 576 -18.13 16.60 -17.76
N ASP A 577 -17.30 16.80 -16.74
CA ASP A 577 -17.13 15.95 -15.57
C ASP A 577 -17.50 16.74 -14.30
N ASP A 578 -18.79 17.14 -14.21
CA ASP A 578 -19.36 17.86 -13.06
C ASP A 578 -19.59 16.91 -11.87
N THR A 579 -18.50 16.32 -11.42
CA THR A 579 -18.45 15.38 -10.31
C THR A 579 -17.42 15.83 -9.29
N MET A 580 -17.51 15.30 -8.06
CA MET A 580 -16.53 15.57 -7.00
C MET A 580 -15.09 15.29 -7.47
N THR A 581 -14.85 14.14 -8.10
CA THR A 581 -13.53 13.77 -8.64
C THR A 581 -13.11 14.66 -9.82
N GLY A 582 -14.05 15.07 -10.68
CA GLY A 582 -13.78 16.04 -11.74
C GLY A 582 -13.30 17.39 -11.20
N HIS A 583 -13.95 17.92 -10.15
CA HIS A 583 -13.50 19.14 -9.48
C HIS A 583 -12.13 18.99 -8.79
N GLN A 584 -11.86 17.84 -8.18
CA GLN A 584 -10.55 17.53 -7.59
C GLN A 584 -9.46 17.55 -8.67
N ASN A 585 -9.67 16.88 -9.81
CA ASN A 585 -8.73 16.87 -10.93
C ASN A 585 -8.55 18.26 -11.55
N ALA A 586 -9.63 19.05 -11.67
CA ALA A 586 -9.55 20.43 -12.11
C ALA A 586 -8.73 21.30 -11.15
N ALA A 587 -8.88 21.11 -9.84
CA ALA A 587 -8.08 21.79 -8.82
C ALA A 587 -6.59 21.43 -8.91
N ALA A 588 -6.25 20.15 -9.11
CA ALA A 588 -4.88 19.72 -9.38
C ALA A 588 -4.31 20.35 -10.65
N ALA A 589 -5.06 20.34 -11.75
CA ALA A 589 -4.65 20.94 -13.02
C ALA A 589 -4.38 22.44 -12.86
N ARG A 590 -5.29 23.18 -12.21
CA ARG A 590 -5.11 24.62 -11.94
C ARG A 590 -3.87 24.90 -11.10
N ALA A 591 -3.64 24.10 -10.06
CA ALA A 591 -2.47 24.24 -9.21
C ALA A 591 -1.16 23.88 -9.94
N ALA A 592 -1.21 23.01 -10.97
CA ALA A 592 -0.08 22.63 -11.81
C ALA A 592 0.36 23.70 -12.81
N ARG A 593 -0.45 24.74 -13.05
CA ARG A 593 -0.12 25.83 -13.97
C ARG A 593 1.14 26.60 -13.53
N GLU A 594 1.86 27.14 -14.52
CA GLU A 594 2.98 28.06 -14.30
C GLU A 594 2.51 29.43 -13.80
N GLY A 595 3.24 30.01 -12.86
CA GLY A 595 3.06 31.38 -12.40
C GLY A 595 3.25 31.53 -10.89
N GLU A 596 4.11 32.47 -10.50
CA GLU A 596 4.41 32.77 -9.08
C GLU A 596 3.14 33.07 -8.27
N TRP A 597 2.24 33.89 -8.83
CA TRP A 597 0.97 34.22 -8.17
C TRP A 597 0.05 33.00 -7.99
N ILE A 598 0.12 32.00 -8.89
CA ILE A 598 -0.66 30.77 -8.78
C ILE A 598 -0.12 29.92 -7.64
N LYS A 599 1.22 29.77 -7.56
CA LYS A 599 1.86 29.01 -6.47
C LYS A 599 1.56 29.66 -5.11
N ALA A 600 1.65 30.99 -5.02
CA ALA A 600 1.31 31.72 -3.80
C ALA A 600 -0.17 31.57 -3.40
N ASP A 601 -1.10 31.67 -4.37
CA ASP A 601 -2.54 31.48 -4.11
C ASP A 601 -2.88 30.06 -3.64
N VAL A 602 -2.30 29.05 -4.29
CA VAL A 602 -2.51 27.64 -3.88
C VAL A 602 -1.94 27.42 -2.49
N TRP A 603 -0.71 27.87 -2.23
CA TRP A 603 -0.04 27.76 -0.92
C TRP A 603 -0.87 28.38 0.21
N ASP A 604 -1.37 29.60 0.01
CA ASP A 604 -2.22 30.29 0.98
C ASP A 604 -3.53 29.53 1.24
N LYS A 605 -4.22 29.09 0.18
CA LYS A 605 -5.50 28.36 0.31
C LYS A 605 -5.35 27.03 1.05
N VAL A 606 -4.34 26.23 0.72
CA VAL A 606 -4.16 24.91 1.36
C VAL A 606 -3.77 25.05 2.83
N LEU A 607 -3.22 26.19 3.26
CA LEU A 607 -2.86 26.45 4.66
C LEU A 607 -3.93 27.20 5.46
N THR A 608 -4.86 27.91 4.81
CA THR A 608 -5.77 28.83 5.53
C THR A 608 -7.25 28.53 5.34
N ASP A 609 -7.67 27.97 4.20
CA ASP A 609 -9.08 27.71 3.92
C ASP A 609 -9.50 26.34 4.47
N THR A 610 -10.10 26.33 5.66
CA THR A 610 -10.59 25.10 6.32
C THR A 610 -11.88 24.55 5.71
N SER A 611 -12.45 25.19 4.69
CA SER A 611 -13.67 24.70 4.01
C SER A 611 -13.37 23.77 2.83
N ILE A 612 -12.12 23.74 2.35
CA ILE A 612 -11.69 22.84 1.27
C ILE A 612 -11.70 21.38 1.79
N PRO A 613 -12.44 20.46 1.12
CA PRO A 613 -12.43 19.03 1.44
C PRO A 613 -11.03 18.43 1.32
N ASN A 614 -10.75 17.36 2.07
CA ASN A 614 -9.39 16.81 2.19
C ASN A 614 -8.83 16.38 0.83
N ASP A 615 -9.61 15.64 0.06
CA ASP A 615 -9.19 15.15 -1.26
C ASP A 615 -8.90 16.28 -2.26
N THR A 616 -9.70 17.35 -2.20
CA THR A 616 -9.46 18.54 -3.04
C THR A 616 -8.18 19.25 -2.63
N ARG A 617 -7.91 19.34 -1.32
CA ARG A 617 -6.67 19.91 -0.79
C ARG A 617 -5.46 19.09 -1.24
N TRP A 618 -5.52 17.77 -1.13
CA TRP A 618 -4.45 16.87 -1.61
C TRP A 618 -4.20 17.03 -3.10
N ALA A 619 -5.26 17.13 -3.91
CA ALA A 619 -5.17 17.38 -5.34
C ALA A 619 -4.47 18.72 -5.66
N MET A 620 -4.82 19.78 -4.93
CA MET A 620 -4.14 21.09 -5.05
C MET A 620 -2.65 21.01 -4.70
N ILE A 621 -2.28 20.29 -3.64
CA ILE A 621 -0.87 20.13 -3.22
C ILE A 621 -0.08 19.33 -4.26
N SER A 622 -0.67 18.26 -4.81
CA SER A 622 -0.07 17.50 -5.90
C SER A 622 0.20 18.40 -7.13
N GLY A 623 -0.79 19.20 -7.53
CA GLY A 623 -0.62 20.18 -8.59
C GLY A 623 0.42 21.25 -8.27
N PHE A 624 0.46 21.75 -7.03
CA PHE A 624 1.46 22.71 -6.58
C PHE A 624 2.87 22.21 -6.89
N TRP A 625 3.20 20.98 -6.47
CA TRP A 625 4.53 20.38 -6.65
C TRP A 625 4.82 19.85 -8.07
N ALA A 626 3.86 19.89 -8.99
CA ALA A 626 3.96 19.22 -10.29
C ALA A 626 5.22 19.59 -11.10
N GLN A 627 5.72 20.82 -10.95
CA GLN A 627 6.90 21.33 -11.68
C GLN A 627 8.17 21.42 -10.83
N ALA A 628 8.11 21.06 -9.54
CA ALA A 628 9.20 21.33 -8.59
C ALA A 628 10.54 20.65 -8.93
N ARG A 629 10.53 19.64 -9.79
CA ARG A 629 11.74 18.93 -10.23
C ARG A 629 12.23 19.38 -11.61
N THR A 630 11.37 20.01 -12.41
CA THR A 630 11.71 20.59 -13.72
C THR A 630 12.07 22.08 -13.63
N THR A 631 11.48 22.80 -12.68
CA THR A 631 11.72 24.22 -12.39
C THR A 631 11.94 24.46 -10.88
N PRO A 632 12.90 23.76 -10.24
CA PRO A 632 13.08 23.78 -8.78
C PRO A 632 13.27 25.18 -8.17
N SER A 633 13.91 26.10 -8.89
CA SER A 633 14.14 27.47 -8.41
C SER A 633 12.85 28.27 -8.20
N ALA A 634 11.77 27.92 -8.90
CA ALA A 634 10.46 28.55 -8.70
C ALA A 634 9.83 28.22 -7.34
N TYR A 635 10.38 27.22 -6.63
CA TYR A 635 9.86 26.72 -5.37
C TYR A 635 10.78 26.96 -4.17
N ALA A 636 11.97 27.54 -4.39
CA ALA A 636 13.00 27.65 -3.37
C ALA A 636 12.55 28.45 -2.12
N SER A 637 11.72 29.49 -2.28
CA SER A 637 11.22 30.27 -1.14
C SER A 637 10.33 29.43 -0.21
N TYR A 638 9.58 28.48 -0.76
CA TYR A 638 8.65 27.65 0.01
C TYR A 638 9.33 26.69 0.99
N VAL A 639 10.65 26.48 0.91
CA VAL A 639 11.37 25.75 1.94
C VAL A 639 11.29 26.50 3.27
N ALA A 640 11.58 27.81 3.26
CA ALA A 640 11.48 28.63 4.46
C ALA A 640 10.01 28.79 4.89
N GLU A 641 9.12 29.08 3.95
CA GLU A 641 7.69 29.28 4.22
C GLU A 641 7.03 28.02 4.84
N TYR A 642 7.43 26.82 4.40
CA TYR A 642 6.97 25.55 4.96
C TYR A 642 7.30 25.45 6.46
N PHE A 643 8.56 25.63 6.82
CA PHE A 643 9.01 25.50 8.20
C PHE A 643 8.47 26.62 9.10
N GLU A 644 8.22 27.82 8.55
CA GLU A 644 7.53 28.90 9.26
C GLU A 644 6.05 28.57 9.52
N ALA A 645 5.37 27.94 8.56
CA ALA A 645 3.94 27.59 8.67
C ALA A 645 3.67 26.38 9.59
N LEU A 646 4.66 25.53 9.83
CA LEU A 646 4.46 24.19 10.40
C LEU A 646 3.77 24.20 11.77
N ALA A 647 4.12 25.14 12.67
CA ALA A 647 3.46 25.25 13.97
C ALA A 647 1.97 25.63 13.82
N GLY A 648 1.65 26.56 12.91
CA GLY A 648 0.27 27.01 12.67
C GLY A 648 -0.63 25.93 12.06
N ILE A 649 -0.06 24.98 11.30
CA ILE A 649 -0.81 23.83 10.75
C ILE A 649 -1.44 23.01 11.87
N TRP A 650 -0.67 22.62 12.88
CA TRP A 650 -1.13 21.77 13.98
C TRP A 650 -2.03 22.50 14.98
N GLU A 651 -2.00 23.83 15.01
CA GLU A 651 -2.93 24.64 15.81
C GLU A 651 -4.31 24.81 15.12
N THR A 652 -4.33 24.79 13.79
CA THR A 652 -5.52 25.14 12.98
C THR A 652 -6.33 23.93 12.56
N PHE A 653 -5.65 22.85 12.18
CA PHE A 653 -6.28 21.69 11.54
C PHE A 653 -6.50 20.53 12.52
N THR A 654 -7.43 19.64 12.17
CA THR A 654 -7.57 18.35 12.86
C THR A 654 -6.30 17.52 12.66
N PHE A 655 -6.08 16.52 13.53
CA PHE A 655 -4.89 15.67 13.50
C PHE A 655 -4.54 15.15 12.10
N HIS A 656 -5.48 14.46 11.43
CA HIS A 656 -5.25 13.89 10.10
C HIS A 656 -4.91 14.96 9.05
N THR A 657 -5.66 16.06 9.00
CA THR A 657 -5.38 17.13 8.04
C THR A 657 -4.03 17.80 8.33
N ALA A 658 -3.63 17.93 9.60
CA ALA A 658 -2.33 18.46 9.98
C ALA A 658 -1.17 17.51 9.62
N GLU A 659 -1.36 16.20 9.80
CA GLU A 659 -0.43 15.15 9.38
C GLU A 659 -0.25 15.14 7.85
N ASP A 660 -1.35 15.18 7.10
CA ASP A 660 -1.33 15.27 5.64
C ASP A 660 -0.59 16.51 5.16
N LEU A 661 -0.92 17.68 5.73
CA LEU A 661 -0.28 18.94 5.36
C LEU A 661 1.22 18.93 5.69
N THR A 662 1.59 18.39 6.84
CA THR A 662 2.99 18.24 7.24
C THR A 662 3.73 17.37 6.22
N THR A 663 3.13 16.26 5.79
CA THR A 663 3.77 15.30 4.88
C THR A 663 3.80 15.80 3.44
N LEU A 664 2.65 16.22 2.90
CA LEU A 664 2.45 16.55 1.48
C LEU A 664 3.07 17.89 1.09
N LEU A 665 3.20 18.86 2.02
CA LEU A 665 3.88 20.13 1.76
C LEU A 665 5.38 20.09 2.07
N PHE A 666 5.92 18.99 2.59
CA PHE A 666 7.35 18.92 2.84
C PHE A 666 8.13 19.01 1.52
N PRO A 667 9.16 19.87 1.41
CA PRO A 667 9.81 20.20 0.13
C PRO A 667 10.81 19.15 -0.35
N SER A 668 10.51 17.85 -0.19
CA SER A 668 11.39 16.72 -0.58
C SER A 668 11.76 16.74 -2.06
N ALA A 669 10.87 17.24 -2.92
CA ALA A 669 11.12 17.41 -4.35
C ALA A 669 12.32 18.33 -4.66
N LEU A 670 12.73 19.19 -3.72
CA LEU A 670 13.85 20.11 -3.88
C LEU A 670 15.18 19.56 -3.35
N ALA A 671 15.18 18.46 -2.60
CA ALA A 671 16.38 17.87 -2.01
C ALA A 671 17.38 17.40 -3.09
N GLY A 672 18.53 18.06 -3.18
CA GLY A 672 19.51 17.83 -4.25
C GLY A 672 19.06 18.30 -5.65
N TYR A 673 17.93 19.02 -5.76
CA TYR A 673 17.41 19.60 -7.00
C TYR A 673 17.59 21.13 -7.06
N ALA A 674 17.46 21.80 -5.92
CA ALA A 674 17.65 23.25 -5.79
C ALA A 674 18.94 23.53 -5.00
N PRO A 675 20.09 23.82 -5.64
CA PRO A 675 21.36 24.05 -4.94
C PRO A 675 21.36 25.28 -4.01
N GLU A 676 20.39 26.19 -4.17
CA GLU A 676 20.21 27.38 -3.35
C GLU A 676 19.59 27.10 -1.97
N VAL A 677 19.00 25.92 -1.75
CA VAL A 677 18.35 25.54 -0.49
C VAL A 677 18.84 24.20 0.02
N ASP A 678 18.89 24.05 1.34
CA ASP A 678 19.25 22.81 2.01
C ASP A 678 18.06 22.34 2.87
N VAL A 679 17.20 21.51 2.26
CA VAL A 679 15.99 20.99 2.90
C VAL A 679 16.32 20.19 4.18
N VAL A 680 17.40 19.42 4.17
CA VAL A 680 17.83 18.59 5.30
C VAL A 680 18.29 19.48 6.45
N ALA A 681 19.15 20.47 6.18
CA ALA A 681 19.62 21.41 7.19
C ALA A 681 18.47 22.25 7.76
N SER A 682 17.54 22.72 6.92
CA SER A 682 16.36 23.47 7.37
C SER A 682 15.49 22.64 8.31
N GLY A 683 15.22 21.37 7.98
CA GLY A 683 14.44 20.48 8.84
C GLY A 683 15.12 20.19 10.19
N LYS A 684 16.44 19.93 10.18
CA LYS A 684 17.21 19.72 11.41
C LYS A 684 17.21 20.97 12.30
N ALA A 685 17.42 22.15 11.71
CA ALA A 685 17.39 23.41 12.42
C ALA A 685 16.00 23.70 13.01
N TRP A 686 14.94 23.38 12.28
CA TRP A 686 13.57 23.52 12.77
C TRP A 686 13.31 22.62 13.99
N ILE A 687 13.69 21.34 13.93
CA ILE A 687 13.57 20.40 15.06
C ILE A 687 14.33 20.91 16.29
N GLU A 688 15.55 21.42 16.12
CA GLU A 688 16.36 21.94 17.23
C GLU A 688 15.71 23.19 17.86
N ALA A 689 15.11 24.05 17.04
CA ALA A 689 14.45 25.28 17.49
C ALA A 689 13.07 25.04 18.15
N HIS A 690 12.41 23.92 17.87
CA HIS A 690 11.04 23.61 18.32
C HIS A 690 10.98 22.31 19.12
N ALA A 691 11.80 22.21 20.16
CA ALA A 691 11.84 21.04 21.05
C ALA A 691 10.52 20.79 21.81
N ASP A 692 9.61 21.77 21.82
CA ASP A 692 8.26 21.74 22.40
C ASP A 692 7.16 21.37 21.39
N ALA A 693 7.49 21.21 20.11
CA ALA A 693 6.53 20.73 19.11
C ALA A 693 6.02 19.31 19.45
N SER A 694 4.85 18.97 18.91
CA SER A 694 4.24 17.66 19.16
C SER A 694 5.16 16.50 18.71
N ALA A 695 5.11 15.39 19.43
CA ALA A 695 5.89 14.20 19.08
C ALA A 695 5.56 13.70 17.66
N GLY A 696 4.30 13.78 17.25
CA GLY A 696 3.86 13.42 15.89
C GLY A 696 4.49 14.31 14.81
N THR A 697 4.50 15.63 15.00
CA THR A 697 5.16 16.57 14.08
C THR A 697 6.65 16.26 13.97
N ILE A 698 7.36 16.13 15.10
CA ILE A 698 8.80 15.84 15.11
C ILE A 698 9.11 14.50 14.45
N ARG A 699 8.26 13.48 14.66
CA ARG A 699 8.36 12.17 14.02
C ARG A 699 8.32 12.31 12.49
N ILE A 700 7.28 12.92 11.95
CA ILE A 700 7.08 13.07 10.49
C ILE A 700 8.24 13.84 9.86
N ILE A 701 8.68 14.94 10.46
CA ILE A 701 9.81 15.72 9.93
C ILE A 701 11.11 14.91 9.93
N ARG A 702 11.38 14.09 10.97
CA ARG A 702 12.57 13.22 11.01
C ARG A 702 12.54 12.18 9.91
N GLU A 703 11.40 11.55 9.66
CA GLU A 703 11.23 10.58 8.58
C GLU A 703 11.48 11.22 7.21
N LEU A 704 10.91 12.40 6.97
CA LEU A 704 11.07 13.12 5.70
C LEU A 704 12.50 13.63 5.48
N ILE A 705 13.22 13.97 6.57
CA ILE A 705 14.66 14.25 6.53
C ILE A 705 15.44 13.00 6.10
N ASP A 706 15.18 11.82 6.71
CA ASP A 706 15.86 10.56 6.34
C ASP A 706 15.65 10.23 4.86
N VAL A 707 14.42 10.40 4.36
CA VAL A 707 14.10 10.22 2.93
C VAL A 707 14.96 11.14 2.05
N CYS A 708 15.11 12.41 2.44
CA CYS A 708 15.93 13.37 1.69
C CYS A 708 17.43 13.05 1.76
N GLU A 709 17.93 12.60 2.90
CA GLU A 709 19.33 12.18 3.07
C GLU A 709 19.64 10.97 2.18
N ARG A 710 18.76 9.97 2.18
CA ARG A 710 18.86 8.79 1.33
C ARG A 710 18.80 9.15 -0.16
N GLN A 711 17.90 10.05 -0.53
CA GLN A 711 17.82 10.62 -1.88
C GLN A 711 19.15 11.22 -2.32
N ILE A 712 19.79 12.03 -1.49
CA ILE A 712 21.09 12.66 -1.80
C ILE A 712 22.22 11.61 -1.88
N ALA A 713 22.22 10.61 -1.00
CA ALA A 713 23.18 9.51 -1.03
C ALA A 713 23.09 8.70 -2.33
N ASN A 714 21.88 8.35 -2.76
CA ASN A 714 21.66 7.58 -4.00
C ASN A 714 22.06 8.37 -5.25
N GLN A 715 21.85 9.69 -5.23
CA GLN A 715 22.33 10.57 -6.30
C GLN A 715 23.86 10.58 -6.41
N ALA A 716 24.58 10.46 -5.29
CA ALA A 716 26.04 10.36 -5.31
C ALA A 716 26.51 9.01 -5.88
N VAL A 717 25.80 7.92 -5.56
CA VAL A 717 26.07 6.58 -6.12
C VAL A 717 25.82 6.55 -7.62
N ASP A 718 24.71 7.12 -8.10
CA ASP A 718 24.41 7.20 -9.54
C ASP A 718 25.39 8.10 -10.31
N ALA A 719 26.08 9.01 -9.63
CA ALA A 719 27.07 9.91 -10.22
C ALA A 719 28.43 9.24 -10.49
N GLY A 720 28.78 8.23 -9.69
CA GLY A 720 30.00 7.42 -9.80
C GLY A 720 29.94 6.48 -11.00
#